data_AF-A0A518FR01-F1
#
_entry.id   AF-A0A518FR01-F1
#
_cell.length_a   1.000
_cell.length_b   1.000
_cell.length_c   1.000
_cell.angle_alpha   90.00
_cell.angle_beta   90.00
_cell.angle_gamma   90.00
#
_symmetry.space_group_name_H-M   'P 1'
#
loop_
_entity.id
_entity.type
_entity.pdbx_description
1 polymer ?
#
loop_
_entity_poly.entity_id
_entity_poly.type
_entity_poly.pdbx_seq_one_letter_code
_entity_poly.pdbx_strand_id
1 'polypeptide(L)'
;MQWNRRDFVQAILGAPLAVTVSLTQARRITAAESKATGVSIPNVKDGEDLFAYIQRIKGTFDPTLYHQLLGAANDFKEGDQFIGVAAVNDQSRENARQLLSATHIADLDAHPVFEDQLNQYINEKRTNADPRSANLTLGQLKQQLLTADEATIKQIARTLSSDVIGSVVKLLNNQELITVGAKVFNPLPGSQLGAKGYLGARIQPNSPTDNLDDIFWQVLDGWSYAVGDVVLGTNPVSSEPESVQAVELQLRDILETFGIADVLPHCVLSHIDVQAEVERRSPGSTALWFQSIAGCDAANQTFDIDLKKMRDYARSRNGKYALYFETGQGADFTNGHSHGFDMVLHESRKYGFARALTHEVAAAQQQAGQEAAPWVHLNDVAGFIGPEVFRTREQLVRCCLEDIVMGKLHGLMIGLDVCSTLHMDVSLDDLDWCLEQIMPANPGYLMALPTKIDPMLGYLTTGFQDHVRIREKFGYRVNDAMWSFFQQLGVIDSQGKPTKHFGDPTWVYLQYRRKKGDTRPEQQILDEGNRQLAAVRKRGVFLATGFGDKPSELAPDLKLHIDRIYHDAKQSIWAELTPEFIATLSASVPVKTQSTSRSEYILHPATGEQLAPDSQTAVKQLRQQYDGNFNVQIVISDGLNALSIMDEGQLDPYLKELRSQLKTAGFHPADQKILVQSGRVRAGYRIGETLFGGLDGNRAILHIIGERPGTGHHTFSVYMTTPPGSVWAQPGQVDHNITRVVSGIAATALKPTKAAQDTVRILQQMNLG
;
A
#
# COMPACT_ATOMS: atom_id res chain seq x y z
N MET A 1 -8.38 6.67 29.68
CA MET A 1 -9.55 6.22 28.91
C MET A 1 -9.01 5.23 27.90
N GLN A 2 -9.27 3.93 28.08
CA GLN A 2 -8.70 2.84 27.26
C GLN A 2 -9.55 2.66 26.00
N TRP A 3 -8.96 2.91 24.83
CA TRP A 3 -9.61 2.73 23.53
C TRP A 3 -9.24 1.33 22.99
N ASN A 4 -10.17 0.70 22.27
CA ASN A 4 -10.28 -0.76 22.09
C ASN A 4 -10.42 -1.14 20.59
N ARG A 5 -9.57 -2.07 20.10
CA ARG A 5 -9.69 -3.04 18.98
C ARG A 5 -10.11 -2.57 17.57
N ARG A 6 -10.90 -1.50 17.43
CA ARG A 6 -11.82 -1.36 16.28
C ARG A 6 -11.51 -0.21 15.33
N ASP A 7 -10.64 0.71 15.74
CA ASP A 7 -10.08 1.76 14.88
C ASP A 7 -9.01 1.20 13.92
N PHE A 8 -8.39 0.07 14.29
CA PHE A 8 -7.28 -0.54 13.56
C PHE A 8 -7.69 -1.33 12.30
N VAL A 9 -8.84 -2.02 12.33
CA VAL A 9 -9.41 -2.71 11.16
C VAL A 9 -9.62 -1.74 9.97
N GLN A 10 -9.79 -0.45 10.23
CA GLN A 10 -10.01 0.56 9.19
C GLN A 10 -8.73 1.03 8.52
N ALA A 11 -7.59 0.96 9.21
CA ALA A 11 -6.29 1.33 8.65
C ALA A 11 -5.71 0.23 7.74
N ILE A 12 -6.03 -1.05 7.99
CA ILE A 12 -5.39 -2.18 7.27
C ILE A 12 -6.34 -3.01 6.40
N LEU A 13 -7.61 -3.14 6.78
CA LEU A 13 -8.60 -3.92 6.01
C LEU A 13 -9.58 -3.05 5.25
N GLY A 14 -9.47 -1.73 5.44
CA GLY A 14 -10.09 -0.70 4.62
C GLY A 14 -9.31 -0.35 3.35
N ALA A 15 -8.13 -0.93 3.12
CA ALA A 15 -7.56 -0.93 1.78
C ALA A 15 -8.32 -1.97 0.94
N PRO A 16 -9.10 -1.49 -0.02
CA PRO A 16 -8.46 -1.45 -1.32
C PRO A 16 -8.43 -0.02 -1.86
N LEU A 17 -8.96 0.90 -1.09
CA LEU A 17 -9.66 2.07 -1.55
C LEU A 17 -10.17 2.77 -0.29
N ALA A 18 -9.49 3.84 0.12
CA ALA A 18 -10.04 5.03 0.77
C ALA A 18 -8.95 5.69 1.63
N VAL A 19 -8.20 6.58 0.99
CA VAL A 19 -8.43 8.01 1.24
C VAL A 19 -9.39 8.31 2.40
N THR A 20 -8.87 8.69 3.56
CA THR A 20 -9.68 9.20 4.67
C THR A 20 -9.11 10.52 5.19
N VAL A 21 -9.68 11.66 4.75
CA VAL A 21 -9.49 12.96 5.40
C VAL A 21 -10.45 13.08 6.58
N SER A 22 -9.95 13.47 7.75
CA SER A 22 -10.77 13.98 8.85
C SER A 22 -11.14 15.45 8.60
N LEU A 23 -12.42 15.72 8.36
CA LEU A 23 -12.95 17.02 7.90
C LEU A 23 -13.27 18.02 9.02
N THR A 24 -12.70 17.91 10.22
CA THR A 24 -12.91 18.94 11.24
C THR A 24 -12.07 20.21 11.04
N GLN A 25 -11.16 20.24 10.06
CA GLN A 25 -10.45 21.47 9.64
C GLN A 25 -10.31 21.69 8.13
N ALA A 26 -10.79 20.78 7.27
CA ALA A 26 -10.82 21.04 5.84
C ALA A 26 -11.87 22.11 5.53
N ARG A 27 -11.39 23.34 5.31
CA ARG A 27 -12.17 24.37 4.62
C ARG A 27 -12.83 23.73 3.41
N ARG A 28 -14.15 23.90 3.30
CA ARG A 28 -15.01 23.54 2.15
C ARG A 28 -14.20 23.50 0.85
N ILE A 29 -13.84 22.30 0.39
CA ILE A 29 -13.49 22.11 -1.01
C ILE A 29 -14.84 22.13 -1.73
N THR A 30 -15.21 23.31 -2.22
CA THR A 30 -16.37 23.47 -3.09
C THR A 30 -16.19 22.55 -4.28
N ALA A 31 -17.26 21.89 -4.73
CA ALA A 31 -17.37 21.11 -5.96
C ALA A 31 -17.22 21.97 -7.25
N ALA A 32 -16.28 22.92 -7.20
CA ALA A 32 -15.94 23.90 -8.22
C ALA A 32 -14.40 23.91 -8.37
N GLU A 33 -13.78 22.74 -8.50
CA GLU A 33 -12.48 22.65 -9.14
C GLU A 33 -12.73 22.30 -10.60
N SER A 34 -12.77 23.36 -11.42
CA SER A 34 -12.76 23.26 -12.88
C SER A 34 -11.62 22.35 -13.32
N LYS A 35 -11.78 21.62 -14.44
CA LYS A 35 -10.68 20.96 -15.19
C LYS A 35 -9.38 21.75 -14.98
N ALA A 36 -8.50 21.30 -14.08
CA ALA A 36 -7.35 22.10 -13.70
C ALA A 36 -6.49 22.29 -14.95
N THR A 37 -6.54 23.48 -15.53
CA THR A 37 -5.59 23.91 -16.56
C THR A 37 -4.24 23.87 -15.88
N GLY A 38 -3.32 23.03 -16.35
CA GLY A 38 -2.01 22.86 -15.71
C GLY A 38 -1.26 24.18 -15.50
N VAL A 39 -0.19 24.13 -14.71
CA VAL A 39 0.62 25.31 -14.38
C VAL A 39 1.33 25.81 -15.64
N SER A 40 1.08 27.07 -16.02
CA SER A 40 1.70 27.72 -17.17
C SER A 40 2.85 28.64 -16.74
N ILE A 41 4.04 28.40 -17.27
CA ILE A 41 5.25 29.20 -17.00
C ILE A 41 5.81 29.61 -18.36
N PRO A 42 5.34 30.72 -18.96
CA PRO A 42 5.61 31.02 -20.37
C PRO A 42 7.01 31.57 -20.65
N ASN A 43 7.64 32.23 -19.68
CA ASN A 43 8.97 32.81 -19.83
C ASN A 43 9.74 32.80 -18.52
N VAL A 44 11.07 32.69 -18.63
CA VAL A 44 12.04 32.78 -17.53
C VAL A 44 13.14 33.73 -17.98
N LYS A 45 13.64 34.58 -17.07
CA LYS A 45 14.79 35.45 -17.36
C LYS A 45 16.11 34.70 -17.11
N ASP A 46 17.18 35.12 -17.78
CA ASP A 46 18.51 34.53 -17.56
C ASP A 46 18.94 34.66 -16.10
N GLY A 47 19.32 33.51 -15.51
CA GLY A 47 19.73 33.43 -14.10
C GLY A 47 18.60 33.64 -13.07
N GLU A 48 17.34 33.73 -13.50
CA GLU A 48 16.21 33.86 -12.59
C GLU A 48 15.98 32.56 -11.82
N ASP A 49 15.96 32.64 -10.50
CA ASP A 49 15.55 31.56 -9.63
C ASP A 49 14.05 31.58 -9.34
N LEU A 50 13.59 30.55 -8.63
CA LEU A 50 12.19 30.38 -8.27
C LEU A 50 11.62 31.57 -7.49
N PHE A 51 12.37 32.14 -6.53
CA PHE A 51 11.90 33.22 -5.67
C PHE A 51 11.87 34.56 -6.41
N ALA A 52 12.87 34.84 -7.24
CA ALA A 52 12.91 35.98 -8.13
C ALA A 52 11.75 35.94 -9.14
N TYR A 53 11.41 34.76 -9.66
CA TYR A 53 10.23 34.57 -10.51
C TYR A 53 8.93 34.89 -9.76
N ILE A 54 8.74 34.34 -8.55
CA ILE A 54 7.56 34.64 -7.73
C ILE A 54 7.46 36.14 -7.46
N GLN A 55 8.56 36.76 -7.04
CA GLN A 55 8.62 38.19 -6.77
C GLN A 55 8.27 39.02 -8.02
N ARG A 56 8.70 38.60 -9.21
CA ARG A 56 8.35 39.27 -10.46
C ARG A 56 6.87 39.14 -10.82
N ILE A 57 6.29 37.96 -10.64
CA ILE A 57 4.91 37.66 -11.07
C ILE A 57 3.88 38.16 -10.06
N LYS A 58 4.17 38.05 -8.76
CA LYS A 58 3.23 38.34 -7.66
C LYS A 58 3.58 39.59 -6.86
N GLY A 59 4.80 40.11 -6.99
CA GLY A 59 5.30 41.27 -6.21
C GLY A 59 5.64 40.94 -4.75
N THR A 60 5.38 39.72 -4.30
CA THR A 60 5.65 39.20 -2.96
C THR A 60 5.69 37.68 -3.01
N PHE A 61 6.15 37.03 -1.94
CA PHE A 61 6.10 35.57 -1.83
C PHE A 61 4.64 35.08 -1.84
N ASP A 62 4.37 34.10 -2.69
CA ASP A 62 3.03 33.51 -2.90
C ASP A 62 3.15 31.98 -2.75
N PRO A 63 2.67 31.39 -1.64
CA PRO A 63 2.82 29.96 -1.37
C PRO A 63 2.20 29.06 -2.44
N THR A 64 1.07 29.48 -3.01
CA THR A 64 0.40 28.72 -4.07
C THR A 64 1.26 28.65 -5.33
N LEU A 65 1.79 29.78 -5.80
CA LEU A 65 2.69 29.80 -6.94
C LEU A 65 3.99 29.04 -6.62
N TYR A 66 4.50 29.11 -5.39
CA TYR A 66 5.67 28.32 -4.97
C TYR A 66 5.44 26.81 -5.15
N HIS A 67 4.34 26.28 -4.61
CA HIS A 67 3.99 24.87 -4.78
C HIS A 67 3.76 24.49 -6.24
N GLN A 68 3.12 25.37 -7.02
CA GLN A 68 2.91 25.16 -8.45
C GLN A 68 4.23 25.11 -9.24
N LEU A 69 5.22 25.96 -8.92
CA LEU A 69 6.53 25.93 -9.59
C LEU A 69 7.31 24.66 -9.24
N LEU A 70 7.27 24.23 -7.97
CA LEU A 70 7.91 23.00 -7.53
C LEU A 70 7.27 21.75 -8.14
N GLY A 71 5.94 21.69 -8.20
CA GLY A 71 5.23 20.58 -8.83
C GLY A 71 5.37 20.58 -10.35
N ALA A 72 5.39 21.75 -10.99
CA ALA A 72 5.56 21.87 -12.43
C ALA A 72 6.93 21.36 -12.92
N ALA A 73 7.93 21.30 -12.05
CA ALA A 73 9.25 20.73 -12.37
C ALA A 73 9.25 19.19 -12.46
N ASN A 74 8.20 18.51 -11.96
CA ASN A 74 8.08 17.05 -12.07
C ASN A 74 7.89 16.60 -13.52
N ASP A 75 8.38 15.39 -13.82
CA ASP A 75 7.83 14.61 -14.92
C ASP A 75 6.35 14.32 -14.65
N PHE A 76 5.55 14.29 -15.72
CA PHE A 76 4.10 14.27 -15.61
C PHE A 76 3.58 13.01 -14.90
N LYS A 77 2.78 13.22 -13.83
CA LYS A 77 2.05 12.20 -13.08
C LYS A 77 0.58 12.60 -12.95
N GLU A 78 -0.33 11.63 -12.96
CA GLU A 78 -1.77 11.90 -12.86
C GLU A 78 -2.14 12.56 -11.53
N GLY A 79 -1.54 12.10 -10.43
CA GLY A 79 -1.77 12.67 -9.11
C GLY A 79 -1.39 14.14 -9.01
N ASP A 80 -0.27 14.55 -9.62
CA ASP A 80 0.15 15.96 -9.63
C ASP A 80 -0.77 16.84 -10.47
N GLN A 81 -1.36 16.29 -11.55
CA GLN A 81 -2.40 16.99 -12.31
C GLN A 81 -3.69 17.12 -11.49
N PHE A 82 -4.07 16.07 -10.75
CA PHE A 82 -5.24 16.10 -9.88
C PHE A 82 -5.10 17.13 -8.77
N ILE A 83 -3.90 17.26 -8.18
CA ILE A 83 -3.58 18.30 -7.17
C ILE A 83 -3.56 19.71 -7.80
N GLY A 84 -3.38 19.83 -9.12
CA GLY A 84 -3.33 21.10 -9.84
C GLY A 84 -1.94 21.74 -9.89
N VAL A 85 -0.88 20.95 -9.69
CA VAL A 85 0.52 21.42 -9.68
C VAL A 85 1.34 20.92 -10.88
N ALA A 86 0.81 20.01 -11.70
CA ALA A 86 1.48 19.57 -12.92
C ALA A 86 1.61 20.72 -13.94
N ALA A 87 2.74 20.77 -14.66
CA ALA A 87 2.95 21.68 -15.77
C ALA A 87 1.93 21.43 -16.90
N VAL A 88 1.43 22.50 -17.52
CA VAL A 88 0.48 22.41 -18.64
C VAL A 88 1.09 21.84 -19.92
N ASN A 89 2.41 21.93 -20.07
CA ASN A 89 3.19 21.44 -21.21
C ASN A 89 4.69 21.32 -20.86
N ASP A 90 5.45 20.70 -21.76
CA ASP A 90 6.90 20.51 -21.60
C ASP A 90 7.67 21.83 -21.48
N GLN A 91 7.26 22.88 -22.20
CA GLN A 91 7.90 24.19 -22.09
C GLN A 91 7.78 24.77 -20.68
N SER A 92 6.61 24.65 -20.05
CA SER A 92 6.41 25.12 -18.67
C SER A 92 7.20 24.26 -17.68
N ARG A 93 7.31 22.95 -17.92
CA ARG A 93 8.12 22.03 -17.12
C ARG A 93 9.61 22.38 -17.17
N GLU A 94 10.13 22.62 -18.37
CA GLU A 94 11.53 23.00 -18.54
C GLU A 94 11.82 24.36 -17.89
N ASN A 95 10.91 25.32 -18.05
CA ASN A 95 11.01 26.61 -17.39
C ASN A 95 10.99 26.47 -15.85
N ALA A 96 10.13 25.60 -15.29
CA ALA A 96 10.13 25.29 -13.86
C ALA A 96 11.47 24.68 -13.41
N ARG A 97 12.02 23.74 -14.20
CA ARG A 97 13.33 23.13 -13.94
C ARG A 97 14.48 24.13 -14.02
N GLN A 98 14.42 25.09 -14.94
CA GLN A 98 15.40 26.17 -15.04
C GLN A 98 15.40 27.04 -13.77
N LEU A 99 14.22 27.49 -13.34
CA LEU A 99 14.05 28.26 -12.10
C LEU A 99 14.55 27.49 -10.88
N LEU A 100 14.15 26.22 -10.77
CA LEU A 100 14.53 25.34 -9.67
C LEU A 100 16.05 25.09 -9.65
N SER A 101 16.66 24.84 -10.80
CA SER A 101 18.11 24.64 -10.94
C SER A 101 18.94 25.85 -10.50
N ALA A 102 18.43 27.07 -10.75
CA ALA A 102 19.07 28.32 -10.33
C ALA A 102 18.86 28.66 -8.82
N THR A 103 17.93 27.97 -8.15
CA THR A 103 17.58 28.25 -6.74
C THR A 103 18.68 27.76 -5.79
N HIS A 104 19.07 28.61 -4.83
CA HIS A 104 20.02 28.24 -3.77
C HIS A 104 19.37 27.33 -2.73
N ILE A 105 20.16 26.38 -2.22
CA ILE A 105 19.73 25.45 -1.16
C ILE A 105 19.30 26.20 0.10
N ALA A 106 20.04 27.24 0.49
CA ALA A 106 19.71 28.04 1.67
C ALA A 106 18.34 28.73 1.56
N ASP A 107 17.97 29.20 0.37
CA ASP A 107 16.67 29.86 0.17
C ASP A 107 15.51 28.85 0.25
N LEU A 108 15.72 27.63 -0.26
CA LEU A 108 14.75 26.54 -0.13
C LEU A 108 14.58 26.10 1.34
N ASP A 109 15.69 25.93 2.07
CA ASP A 109 15.66 25.59 3.50
C ASP A 109 15.02 26.69 4.35
N ALA A 110 15.16 27.96 3.95
CA ALA A 110 14.52 29.10 4.61
C ALA A 110 13.01 29.22 4.31
N HIS A 111 12.51 28.51 3.31
CA HIS A 111 11.10 28.48 2.93
C HIS A 111 10.62 27.04 2.78
N PRO A 112 10.47 26.27 3.88
CA PRO A 112 9.99 24.90 3.80
C PRO A 112 8.69 24.80 3.02
N VAL A 113 8.54 23.73 2.25
CA VAL A 113 7.37 23.51 1.39
C VAL A 113 6.09 23.46 2.24
N PHE A 114 6.19 22.85 3.42
CA PHE A 114 5.13 22.77 4.39
C PHE A 114 5.70 22.66 5.82
N GLU A 115 5.29 23.58 6.70
CA GLU A 115 5.71 23.62 8.09
C GLU A 115 4.68 22.93 9.00
N ASP A 116 5.10 21.82 9.60
CA ASP A 116 4.38 21.04 10.59
C ASP A 116 5.36 20.44 11.62
N GLN A 117 4.88 19.71 12.62
CA GLN A 117 5.76 19.12 13.64
C GLN A 117 6.70 18.08 13.01
N LEU A 118 6.20 17.34 12.02
CA LEU A 118 7.00 16.39 11.26
C LEU A 118 8.19 17.08 10.56
N ASN A 119 7.98 18.19 9.86
CA ASN A 119 9.05 18.95 9.20
C ASN A 119 10.11 19.40 10.20
N GLN A 120 9.69 19.99 11.32
CA GLN A 120 10.59 20.45 12.37
C GLN A 120 11.44 19.29 12.89
N TYR A 121 10.82 18.16 13.20
CA TYR A 121 11.50 16.97 13.71
C TYR A 121 12.51 16.36 12.72
N ILE A 122 12.14 16.27 11.44
CA ILE A 122 13.03 15.75 10.39
C ILE A 122 14.26 16.65 10.25
N ASN A 123 14.06 17.96 10.32
CA ASN A 123 15.13 18.95 10.22
C ASN A 123 16.03 18.99 11.47
N GLU A 124 15.47 18.83 12.67
CA GLU A 124 16.24 18.69 13.92
C GLU A 124 17.20 17.49 13.91
N LYS A 125 16.81 16.40 13.22
CA LYS A 125 17.61 15.17 13.13
C LYS A 125 18.60 15.16 11.96
N ARG A 126 18.70 16.25 11.21
CA ARG A 126 19.67 16.44 10.13
C ARG A 126 21.05 16.72 10.69
N THR A 127 22.10 16.33 9.97
CA THR A 127 23.45 16.81 10.32
C THR A 127 23.54 18.30 9.95
N ASN A 128 24.09 19.12 10.83
CA ASN A 128 24.30 20.54 10.54
C ASN A 128 25.07 20.70 9.23
N ALA A 129 24.53 21.50 8.30
CA ALA A 129 25.16 21.76 7.02
C ALA A 129 26.47 22.51 7.19
N ASP A 130 27.47 22.17 6.37
CA ASP A 130 28.66 23.01 6.22
C ASP A 130 28.21 24.35 5.61
N PRO A 131 28.56 25.51 6.18
CA PRO A 131 28.23 26.81 5.58
C PRO A 131 28.63 26.95 4.10
N ARG A 132 29.64 26.19 3.64
CA ARG A 132 30.06 26.15 2.23
C ARG A 132 29.06 25.44 1.31
N SER A 133 28.29 24.47 1.83
CA SER A 133 27.24 23.77 1.08
C SER A 133 25.94 24.57 0.96
N ALA A 134 25.71 25.53 1.87
CA ALA A 134 24.51 26.38 1.87
C ALA A 134 24.43 27.31 0.65
N ASN A 135 25.57 27.68 0.06
CA ASN A 135 25.63 28.57 -1.10
C ASN A 135 25.47 27.83 -2.45
N LEU A 136 25.33 26.50 -2.46
CA LEU A 136 25.13 25.76 -3.70
C LEU A 136 23.72 26.00 -4.26
N THR A 137 23.60 26.04 -5.58
CA THR A 137 22.30 25.91 -6.25
C THR A 137 21.90 24.45 -6.38
N LEU A 138 20.61 24.15 -6.58
CA LEU A 138 20.14 22.80 -6.88
C LEU A 138 20.78 22.24 -8.17
N GLY A 139 21.04 23.08 -9.16
CA GLY A 139 21.78 22.70 -10.36
C GLY A 139 23.22 22.27 -10.07
N GLN A 140 23.91 22.97 -9.16
CA GLN A 140 25.25 22.57 -8.71
C GLN A 140 25.23 21.29 -7.89
N LEU A 141 24.23 21.12 -7.01
CA LEU A 141 24.02 19.87 -6.27
C LEU A 141 23.80 18.69 -7.22
N LYS A 142 22.94 18.86 -8.25
CA LYS A 142 22.76 17.85 -9.31
C LYS A 142 24.10 17.44 -9.92
N GLN A 143 24.95 18.40 -10.31
CA GLN A 143 26.26 18.09 -10.89
C GLN A 143 27.18 17.35 -9.91
N GLN A 144 27.17 17.73 -8.63
CA GLN A 144 27.92 17.01 -7.59
C GLN A 144 27.43 15.56 -7.44
N LEU A 145 26.11 15.34 -7.37
CA LEU A 145 25.54 14.00 -7.28
C LEU A 145 25.91 13.13 -8.48
N LEU A 146 26.06 13.71 -9.68
CA LEU A 146 26.45 12.98 -10.88
C LEU A 146 27.95 12.67 -10.97
N THR A 147 28.80 13.56 -10.47
CA THR A 147 30.26 13.48 -10.69
C THR A 147 31.06 12.98 -9.48
N ALA A 148 30.57 13.20 -8.26
CA ALA A 148 31.27 12.82 -7.04
C ALA A 148 31.21 11.31 -6.76
N ASP A 149 32.15 10.86 -5.92
CA ASP A 149 32.18 9.50 -5.38
C ASP A 149 31.14 9.28 -4.28
N GLU A 150 30.91 8.01 -3.93
CA GLU A 150 29.90 7.63 -2.96
C GLU A 150 30.13 8.26 -1.58
N ALA A 151 31.39 8.33 -1.13
CA ALA A 151 31.74 8.86 0.18
C ALA A 151 31.38 10.35 0.28
N THR A 152 31.71 11.13 -0.75
CA THR A 152 31.37 12.56 -0.84
C THR A 152 29.85 12.75 -0.90
N ILE A 153 29.15 11.96 -1.71
CA ILE A 153 27.68 12.04 -1.81
C ILE A 153 27.04 11.77 -0.44
N LYS A 154 27.47 10.73 0.27
CA LYS A 154 26.95 10.40 1.61
C LYS A 154 27.21 11.52 2.63
N GLN A 155 28.34 12.20 2.56
CA GLN A 155 28.63 13.34 3.44
C GLN A 155 27.67 14.49 3.17
N ILE A 156 27.45 14.85 1.91
CA ILE A 156 26.53 15.92 1.52
C ILE A 156 25.09 15.53 1.89
N ALA A 157 24.65 14.33 1.54
CA ALA A 157 23.27 13.87 1.68
C ALA A 157 22.76 13.93 3.14
N ARG A 158 23.64 13.68 4.12
CA ARG A 158 23.33 13.81 5.57
C ARG A 158 22.96 15.24 6.01
N THR A 159 23.35 16.24 5.23
CA THR A 159 23.08 17.67 5.48
C THR A 159 21.88 18.22 4.71
N LEU A 160 21.31 17.44 3.79
CA LEU A 160 20.19 17.89 2.97
C LEU A 160 18.86 17.70 3.70
N SER A 161 17.95 18.66 3.52
CA SER A 161 16.55 18.54 3.93
C SER A 161 15.79 17.65 2.94
N SER A 162 14.63 17.14 3.36
CA SER A 162 13.77 16.38 2.45
C SER A 162 13.27 17.25 1.28
N ASP A 163 13.06 18.54 1.48
CA ASP A 163 12.63 19.46 0.43
C ASP A 163 13.74 19.62 -0.65
N VAL A 164 15.01 19.69 -0.23
CA VAL A 164 16.16 19.73 -1.14
C VAL A 164 16.32 18.41 -1.91
N ILE A 165 16.25 17.26 -1.22
CA ILE A 165 16.35 15.93 -1.84
C ILE A 165 15.22 15.75 -2.87
N GLY A 166 13.98 16.03 -2.46
CA GLY A 166 12.80 15.92 -3.31
C GLY A 166 12.81 16.90 -4.48
N SER A 167 13.48 18.05 -4.34
CA SER A 167 13.64 19.02 -5.44
C SER A 167 14.73 18.63 -6.43
N VAL A 168 15.88 18.12 -5.97
CA VAL A 168 16.99 17.78 -6.89
C VAL A 168 16.64 16.60 -7.80
N VAL A 169 15.83 15.63 -7.35
CA VAL A 169 15.44 14.48 -8.19
C VAL A 169 14.56 14.88 -9.37
N LYS A 170 13.81 15.99 -9.26
CA LYS A 170 13.01 16.57 -10.35
C LYS A 170 13.87 17.07 -11.52
N LEU A 171 15.12 17.43 -11.22
CA LEU A 171 16.09 17.92 -12.19
C LEU A 171 16.87 16.78 -12.88
N LEU A 172 16.81 15.56 -12.35
CA LEU A 172 17.47 14.39 -12.91
C LEU A 172 16.54 13.70 -13.91
N ASN A 173 17.00 13.41 -15.12
CA ASN A 173 16.31 12.49 -16.02
C ASN A 173 16.49 11.02 -15.56
N ASN A 174 15.81 10.06 -16.18
CA ASN A 174 15.85 8.66 -15.75
C ASN A 174 17.28 8.06 -15.78
N GLN A 175 18.07 8.39 -16.80
CA GLN A 175 19.46 7.90 -16.89
C GLN A 175 20.34 8.49 -15.78
N GLU A 176 20.13 9.76 -15.46
CA GLU A 176 20.82 10.45 -14.36
C GLU A 176 20.40 9.90 -12.99
N LEU A 177 19.10 9.59 -12.79
CA LEU A 177 18.61 8.90 -11.59
C LEU A 177 19.27 7.53 -11.45
N ILE A 178 19.36 6.75 -12.53
CA ILE A 178 20.08 5.48 -12.56
C ILE A 178 21.55 5.68 -12.19
N THR A 179 22.22 6.69 -12.74
CA THR A 179 23.62 6.99 -12.43
C THR A 179 23.84 7.30 -10.96
N VAL A 180 22.95 8.06 -10.31
CA VAL A 180 23.04 8.34 -8.87
C VAL A 180 22.72 7.08 -8.05
N GLY A 181 21.63 6.38 -8.39
CA GLY A 181 21.20 5.16 -7.71
C GLY A 181 22.27 4.06 -7.74
N ALA A 182 22.96 3.88 -8.86
CA ALA A 182 24.03 2.90 -9.03
C ALA A 182 25.35 3.24 -8.31
N LYS A 183 25.43 4.41 -7.65
CA LYS A 183 26.60 4.88 -6.89
C LYS A 183 26.43 4.86 -5.38
N VAL A 184 25.21 5.06 -4.87
CA VAL A 184 24.95 5.19 -3.42
C VAL A 184 24.30 3.94 -2.87
N PHE A 185 24.86 3.36 -1.81
CA PHE A 185 24.35 2.12 -1.20
C PHE A 185 24.35 2.20 0.32
N ASN A 186 23.26 1.79 0.96
CA ASN A 186 23.13 1.85 2.42
C ASN A 186 22.79 0.44 2.93
N PRO A 187 23.79 -0.45 3.06
CA PRO A 187 23.52 -1.82 3.48
C PRO A 187 23.07 -1.90 4.93
N LEU A 188 22.20 -2.87 5.24
CA LEU A 188 21.79 -3.11 6.63
C LEU A 188 22.96 -3.67 7.45
N PRO A 189 23.08 -3.29 8.74
CA PRO A 189 24.22 -3.66 9.58
C PRO A 189 24.48 -5.17 9.61
N GLY A 190 25.73 -5.57 9.36
CA GLY A 190 26.15 -6.98 9.39
C GLY A 190 25.61 -7.86 8.26
N SER A 191 25.11 -7.27 7.16
CA SER A 191 24.59 -8.00 6.00
C SER A 191 25.03 -7.39 4.67
N GLN A 192 24.70 -8.05 3.55
CA GLN A 192 24.85 -7.49 2.20
C GLN A 192 23.53 -6.94 1.63
N LEU A 193 22.44 -6.95 2.42
CA LEU A 193 21.16 -6.40 1.99
C LEU A 193 21.31 -4.89 1.76
N GLY A 194 21.00 -4.42 0.56
CA GLY A 194 21.20 -3.02 0.16
C GLY A 194 22.61 -2.66 -0.32
N ALA A 195 23.53 -3.62 -0.37
CA ALA A 195 24.87 -3.42 -0.93
C ALA A 195 24.86 -3.46 -2.47
N LYS A 196 25.87 -2.85 -3.08
CA LYS A 196 26.06 -2.88 -4.54
C LYS A 196 26.16 -4.32 -5.05
N GLY A 197 25.35 -4.65 -6.06
CA GLY A 197 25.32 -5.98 -6.67
C GLY A 197 24.46 -6.99 -5.91
N TYR A 198 23.73 -6.58 -4.88
CA TYR A 198 22.78 -7.44 -4.16
C TYR A 198 21.35 -6.95 -4.41
N LEU A 199 20.42 -7.89 -4.56
CA LEU A 199 18.99 -7.62 -4.68
C LEU A 199 18.22 -8.61 -3.82
N GLY A 200 17.71 -8.11 -2.69
CA GLY A 200 16.94 -8.91 -1.75
C GLY A 200 15.50 -9.14 -2.21
N ALA A 201 14.84 -10.11 -1.57
CA ALA A 201 13.43 -10.40 -1.75
C ALA A 201 12.71 -10.45 -0.39
N ARG A 202 11.61 -9.70 -0.25
CA ARG A 202 10.63 -9.86 0.82
C ARG A 202 9.59 -10.88 0.37
N ILE A 203 9.49 -12.03 1.05
CA ILE A 203 8.35 -12.92 0.82
C ILE A 203 7.13 -12.28 1.49
N GLN A 204 6.04 -12.18 0.74
CA GLN A 204 4.74 -11.72 1.21
C GLN A 204 3.74 -12.87 1.23
N PRO A 205 3.74 -13.73 2.27
CA PRO A 205 2.91 -14.92 2.31
C PRO A 205 1.51 -14.55 2.82
N ASN A 206 0.74 -13.82 2.02
CA ASN A 206 -0.60 -13.37 2.41
C ASN A 206 -1.60 -14.53 2.27
N SER A 207 -2.51 -14.67 3.23
CA SER A 207 -3.63 -15.62 3.14
C SER A 207 -4.94 -14.85 3.07
N PRO A 208 -5.89 -15.22 2.19
CA PRO A 208 -7.22 -14.61 2.16
C PRO A 208 -8.00 -14.72 3.48
N THR A 209 -7.55 -15.54 4.43
CA THR A 209 -8.23 -15.79 5.71
C THR A 209 -7.28 -15.89 6.91
N ASP A 210 -6.03 -15.42 6.78
CA ASP A 210 -4.94 -15.63 7.77
C ASP A 210 -4.71 -17.10 8.14
N ASN A 211 -4.95 -18.01 7.19
CA ASN A 211 -4.73 -19.43 7.43
C ASN A 211 -3.23 -19.73 7.53
N LEU A 212 -2.81 -20.28 8.68
CA LEU A 212 -1.39 -20.54 8.96
C LEU A 212 -0.74 -21.50 7.95
N ASP A 213 -1.48 -22.47 7.40
CA ASP A 213 -0.92 -23.39 6.38
C ASP A 213 -0.65 -22.64 5.07
N ASP A 214 -1.53 -21.72 4.66
CA ASP A 214 -1.32 -20.92 3.44
C ASP A 214 -0.06 -20.07 3.58
N ILE A 215 0.15 -19.47 4.75
CA ILE A 215 1.31 -18.64 5.06
C ILE A 215 2.58 -19.50 5.07
N PHE A 216 2.54 -20.62 5.79
CA PHE A 216 3.66 -21.56 5.91
C PHE A 216 4.11 -22.07 4.54
N TRP A 217 3.17 -22.52 3.70
CA TRP A 217 3.52 -23.09 2.39
C TRP A 217 4.06 -22.05 1.41
N GLN A 218 3.61 -20.80 1.45
CA GLN A 218 4.18 -19.73 0.62
C GLN A 218 5.63 -19.40 0.97
N VAL A 219 6.02 -19.51 2.24
CA VAL A 219 7.42 -19.34 2.67
C VAL A 219 8.30 -20.45 2.08
N LEU A 220 7.87 -21.71 2.23
CA LEU A 220 8.58 -22.87 1.68
C LEU A 220 8.69 -22.81 0.15
N ASP A 221 7.64 -22.30 -0.49
CA ASP A 221 7.60 -22.07 -1.93
C ASP A 221 8.71 -21.11 -2.37
N GLY A 222 8.80 -19.92 -1.76
CA GLY A 222 9.84 -18.94 -2.08
C GLY A 222 11.25 -19.49 -1.86
N TRP A 223 11.49 -20.19 -0.75
CA TRP A 223 12.78 -20.80 -0.46
C TRP A 223 13.15 -21.90 -1.44
N SER A 224 12.17 -22.61 -2.03
CA SER A 224 12.45 -23.60 -3.08
C SER A 224 13.05 -22.97 -4.35
N TYR A 225 12.82 -21.67 -4.59
CA TYR A 225 13.42 -20.88 -5.68
C TYR A 225 14.64 -20.05 -5.24
N ALA A 226 15.16 -20.25 -4.02
CA ALA A 226 16.21 -19.40 -3.43
C ALA A 226 15.82 -17.90 -3.37
N VAL A 227 14.55 -17.63 -3.09
CA VAL A 227 13.97 -16.28 -2.92
C VAL A 227 13.55 -16.11 -1.46
N GLY A 228 13.75 -14.93 -0.88
CA GLY A 228 13.25 -14.59 0.47
C GLY A 228 14.33 -14.37 1.52
N ASP A 229 15.20 -13.39 1.29
CA ASP A 229 16.38 -13.09 2.11
C ASP A 229 16.32 -11.77 2.89
N VAL A 230 15.22 -11.03 2.81
CA VAL A 230 15.04 -9.73 3.48
C VAL A 230 14.18 -9.84 4.74
N VAL A 231 12.94 -10.32 4.58
CA VAL A 231 11.95 -10.50 5.66
C VAL A 231 10.87 -11.46 5.20
N LEU A 232 10.35 -12.27 6.12
CA LEU A 232 9.06 -12.94 5.96
C LEU A 232 7.96 -11.99 6.46
N GLY A 233 7.29 -11.27 5.54
CA GLY A 233 6.41 -10.15 5.89
C GLY A 233 4.99 -10.35 5.38
N THR A 234 4.04 -10.67 6.26
CA THR A 234 2.63 -10.96 5.87
C THR A 234 1.68 -9.84 6.26
N ASN A 235 0.80 -9.46 5.33
CA ASN A 235 -0.29 -8.53 5.59
C ASN A 235 -1.48 -9.32 6.16
N PRO A 236 -1.93 -9.04 7.39
CA PRO A 236 -3.01 -9.80 8.01
C PRO A 236 -4.40 -9.35 7.51
N VAL A 237 -5.29 -10.31 7.28
CA VAL A 237 -6.76 -10.11 7.11
C VAL A 237 -7.42 -9.74 8.43
N SER A 238 -6.83 -10.12 9.56
CA SER A 238 -7.37 -9.89 10.88
C SER A 238 -6.41 -9.07 11.71
N SER A 239 -6.91 -7.92 12.12
CA SER A 239 -6.25 -6.97 12.99
C SER A 239 -6.34 -7.33 14.49
N GLU A 240 -6.84 -8.52 14.83
CA GLU A 240 -6.93 -8.98 16.21
C GLU A 240 -5.55 -9.41 16.74
N PRO A 241 -5.14 -8.99 17.95
CA PRO A 241 -3.85 -9.39 18.53
C PRO A 241 -3.63 -10.90 18.56
N GLU A 242 -4.66 -11.70 18.79
CA GLU A 242 -4.55 -13.16 18.78
C GLU A 242 -4.24 -13.73 17.39
N SER A 243 -4.81 -13.14 16.34
CA SER A 243 -4.54 -13.54 14.95
C SER A 243 -3.12 -13.15 14.56
N VAL A 244 -2.74 -11.90 14.81
CA VAL A 244 -1.39 -11.38 14.57
C VAL A 244 -0.35 -12.23 15.31
N GLN A 245 -0.57 -12.53 16.58
CA GLN A 245 0.31 -13.39 17.36
C GLN A 245 0.45 -14.79 16.76
N ALA A 246 -0.66 -15.42 16.33
CA ALA A 246 -0.60 -16.76 15.76
C ALA A 246 0.27 -16.79 14.49
N VAL A 247 0.15 -15.76 13.66
CA VAL A 247 0.95 -15.63 12.44
C VAL A 247 2.42 -15.30 12.74
N GLU A 248 2.70 -14.38 13.66
CA GLU A 248 4.06 -14.07 14.15
C GLU A 248 4.77 -15.36 14.63
N LEU A 249 4.09 -16.16 15.46
CA LEU A 249 4.62 -17.42 15.97
C LEU A 249 4.82 -18.47 14.87
N GLN A 250 3.92 -18.53 13.88
CA GLN A 250 4.09 -19.44 12.74
C GLN A 250 5.32 -19.09 11.90
N LEU A 251 5.57 -17.80 11.63
CA LEU A 251 6.76 -17.36 10.89
C LEU A 251 8.03 -17.61 11.70
N ARG A 252 8.01 -17.27 12.99
CA ARG A 252 9.12 -17.52 13.92
C ARG A 252 9.49 -19.01 13.99
N ASP A 253 8.50 -19.89 14.09
CA ASP A 253 8.73 -21.34 14.16
C ASP A 253 9.52 -21.86 12.96
N ILE A 254 9.22 -21.38 11.74
CA ILE A 254 9.95 -21.75 10.52
C ILE A 254 11.42 -21.32 10.66
N LEU A 255 11.65 -20.06 11.03
CA LEU A 255 12.99 -19.48 11.16
C LEU A 255 13.84 -20.18 12.24
N GLU A 256 13.25 -20.45 13.40
CA GLU A 256 13.93 -21.16 14.50
C GLU A 256 14.24 -22.62 14.15
N THR A 257 13.32 -23.30 13.46
CA THR A 257 13.51 -24.70 13.03
C THR A 257 14.72 -24.85 12.12
N PHE A 258 14.94 -23.87 11.25
CA PHE A 258 16.10 -23.84 10.37
C PHE A 258 17.34 -23.16 10.98
N GLY A 259 17.22 -22.56 12.17
CA GLY A 259 18.32 -21.88 12.86
C GLY A 259 18.75 -20.57 12.20
N ILE A 260 17.83 -19.87 11.52
CA ILE A 260 18.11 -18.64 10.76
C ILE A 260 17.38 -17.40 11.29
N ALA A 261 16.77 -17.47 12.48
CA ALA A 261 16.09 -16.33 13.12
C ALA A 261 17.04 -15.12 13.34
N ASP A 262 18.32 -15.37 13.59
CA ASP A 262 19.35 -14.32 13.68
C ASP A 262 19.80 -13.78 12.31
N VAL A 263 19.34 -14.34 11.19
CA VAL A 263 19.73 -13.90 9.84
C VAL A 263 18.57 -13.22 9.12
N LEU A 264 17.35 -13.71 9.31
CA LEU A 264 16.16 -13.28 8.59
C LEU A 264 15.05 -12.91 9.59
N PRO A 265 14.58 -11.65 9.63
CA PRO A 265 13.45 -11.26 10.45
C PRO A 265 12.12 -11.73 9.88
N HIS A 266 11.09 -11.71 10.73
CA HIS A 266 9.69 -11.85 10.36
C HIS A 266 8.87 -10.64 10.84
N CYS A 267 7.72 -10.42 10.20
CA CYS A 267 6.82 -9.33 10.55
C CYS A 267 5.40 -9.63 10.06
N VAL A 268 4.42 -9.43 10.93
CA VAL A 268 3.02 -9.26 10.53
C VAL A 268 2.75 -7.77 10.43
N LEU A 269 2.48 -7.30 9.21
CA LEU A 269 2.31 -5.90 8.85
C LEU A 269 0.95 -5.37 9.35
N SER A 270 0.76 -5.41 10.66
CA SER A 270 -0.35 -4.81 11.39
C SER A 270 0.01 -3.39 11.84
N HIS A 271 -0.93 -2.60 12.35
CA HIS A 271 -0.63 -1.30 12.93
C HIS A 271 0.26 -1.50 14.15
N ILE A 272 1.16 -0.54 14.35
CA ILE A 272 2.22 -0.64 15.35
C ILE A 272 1.68 -0.86 16.77
N ASP A 273 0.51 -0.31 17.10
CA ASP A 273 -0.13 -0.53 18.41
C ASP A 273 -0.49 -2.00 18.66
N VAL A 274 -0.93 -2.73 17.63
CA VAL A 274 -1.26 -4.16 17.77
C VAL A 274 -0.01 -5.01 17.87
N GLN A 275 1.03 -4.71 17.10
CA GLN A 275 2.31 -5.41 17.24
C GLN A 275 2.92 -5.18 18.64
N ALA A 276 2.83 -3.95 19.16
CA ALA A 276 3.24 -3.62 20.51
C ALA A 276 2.41 -4.33 21.59
N GLU A 277 1.11 -4.52 21.35
CA GLU A 277 0.26 -5.33 22.23
C GLU A 277 0.61 -6.82 22.17
N VAL A 278 0.84 -7.38 20.99
CA VAL A 278 1.27 -8.76 20.79
C VAL A 278 2.59 -9.03 21.50
N GLU A 279 3.58 -8.16 21.33
CA GLU A 279 4.87 -8.26 22.01
C GLU A 279 4.71 -8.19 23.54
N ARG A 280 3.82 -7.34 24.05
CA ARG A 280 3.55 -7.26 25.50
C ARG A 280 2.90 -8.53 26.06
N ARG A 281 2.01 -9.15 25.28
CA ARG A 281 1.29 -10.38 25.64
C ARG A 281 2.16 -11.63 25.47
N SER A 282 3.08 -11.62 24.51
CA SER A 282 4.04 -12.70 24.23
C SER A 282 5.41 -12.11 23.86
N PRO A 283 6.25 -11.76 24.86
CA PRO A 283 7.56 -11.18 24.64
C PRO A 283 8.47 -12.02 23.73
N GLY A 284 9.16 -11.35 22.81
CA GLY A 284 10.01 -11.95 21.78
C GLY A 284 9.25 -12.61 20.63
N SER A 285 7.92 -12.45 20.53
CA SER A 285 7.16 -12.99 19.40
C SER A 285 7.33 -12.15 18.12
N THR A 286 7.60 -10.85 18.25
CA THR A 286 7.76 -9.94 17.12
C THR A 286 9.23 -9.63 16.85
N ALA A 287 9.67 -9.68 15.58
CA ALA A 287 11.02 -9.27 15.20
C ALA A 287 11.08 -7.81 14.71
N LEU A 288 10.34 -7.44 13.67
CA LEU A 288 10.18 -6.06 13.22
C LEU A 288 8.79 -5.53 13.58
N TRP A 289 8.68 -4.22 13.84
CA TRP A 289 7.39 -3.54 13.93
C TRP A 289 7.12 -2.69 12.70
N PHE A 290 6.07 -3.06 11.96
CA PHE A 290 5.60 -2.38 10.78
C PHE A 290 4.79 -1.12 11.07
N GLN A 291 4.86 -0.11 10.19
CA GLN A 291 3.87 0.96 10.11
C GLN A 291 3.91 1.66 8.74
N SER A 292 2.74 1.87 8.13
CA SER A 292 2.60 2.82 7.02
C SER A 292 2.73 4.26 7.54
N ILE A 293 3.54 5.10 6.88
CA ILE A 293 3.80 6.48 7.29
C ILE A 293 3.48 7.49 6.18
N ALA A 294 3.15 8.71 6.58
CA ALA A 294 2.81 9.82 5.68
C ALA A 294 3.78 11.00 5.78
N GLY A 295 3.72 11.90 4.80
CA GLY A 295 4.58 13.07 4.63
C GLY A 295 4.18 14.29 5.45
N CYS A 296 3.07 14.26 6.18
CA CYS A 296 2.66 15.35 7.08
C CYS A 296 1.90 14.86 8.32
N ASP A 297 1.79 15.70 9.35
CA ASP A 297 1.09 15.37 10.59
C ASP A 297 -0.37 14.96 10.35
N ALA A 298 -1.09 15.71 9.51
CA ALA A 298 -2.51 15.47 9.25
C ALA A 298 -2.76 14.14 8.51
N ALA A 299 -1.90 13.79 7.55
CA ALA A 299 -1.95 12.49 6.88
C ALA A 299 -1.56 11.34 7.81
N ASN A 300 -0.58 11.52 8.71
CA ASN A 300 -0.24 10.50 9.69
C ASN A 300 -1.41 10.21 10.66
N GLN A 301 -2.20 11.22 11.02
CA GLN A 301 -3.39 11.03 11.86
C GLN A 301 -4.47 10.15 11.20
N THR A 302 -4.51 10.05 9.87
CA THR A 302 -5.45 9.13 9.17
C THR A 302 -5.08 7.67 9.40
N PHE A 303 -3.81 7.40 9.71
CA PHE A 303 -3.31 6.10 10.10
C PHE A 303 -3.32 5.87 11.61
N ASP A 304 -3.97 6.75 12.39
CA ASP A 304 -3.95 6.75 13.86
C ASP A 304 -2.53 6.80 14.46
N ILE A 305 -1.61 7.51 13.81
CA ILE A 305 -0.28 7.74 14.35
C ILE A 305 0.03 9.22 14.50
N ASP A 306 0.81 9.54 15.53
CA ASP A 306 1.38 10.87 15.73
C ASP A 306 2.89 10.76 15.98
N LEU A 307 3.58 11.89 15.90
CA LEU A 307 5.02 11.95 16.05
C LEU A 307 5.49 11.41 17.41
N LYS A 308 4.76 11.68 18.50
CA LYS A 308 5.14 11.22 19.83
C LYS A 308 5.03 9.69 19.91
N LYS A 309 3.90 9.13 19.46
CA LYS A 309 3.63 7.69 19.41
C LYS A 309 4.74 6.96 18.66
N MET A 310 5.09 7.42 17.46
CA MET A 310 6.14 6.78 16.65
C MET A 310 7.54 6.88 17.27
N ARG A 311 7.88 8.01 17.90
CA ARG A 311 9.15 8.17 18.62
C ARG A 311 9.25 7.26 19.84
N ASP A 312 8.16 7.14 20.60
CA ASP A 312 8.12 6.27 21.78
C ASP A 312 8.29 4.80 21.36
N TYR A 313 7.66 4.38 20.25
CA TYR A 313 7.90 3.04 19.70
C TYR A 313 9.32 2.85 19.22
N ALA A 314 9.89 3.78 18.46
CA ALA A 314 11.29 3.69 18.03
C ALA A 314 12.25 3.54 19.22
N ARG A 315 12.04 4.29 20.30
CA ARG A 315 12.86 4.20 21.53
C ARG A 315 12.69 2.87 22.27
N SER A 316 11.55 2.22 22.13
CA SER A 316 11.29 0.91 22.74
C SER A 316 12.00 -0.24 22.01
N ARG A 317 12.41 -0.04 20.76
CA ARG A 317 13.06 -1.06 19.93
C ARG A 317 14.58 -0.94 20.01
N ASN A 318 15.17 -1.56 21.02
CA ASN A 318 16.64 -1.57 21.25
C ASN A 318 17.28 -2.93 20.95
N GLY A 319 16.57 -3.86 20.30
CA GLY A 319 17.12 -5.14 19.86
C GLY A 319 17.82 -5.06 18.50
N LYS A 320 18.17 -6.23 17.94
CA LYS A 320 18.74 -6.33 16.59
C LYS A 320 17.76 -5.80 15.53
N TYR A 321 16.54 -6.32 15.52
CA TYR A 321 15.49 -5.94 14.58
C TYR A 321 14.58 -4.87 15.21
N ALA A 322 14.36 -3.76 14.50
CA ALA A 322 13.64 -2.61 15.03
C ALA A 322 12.31 -2.36 14.33
N LEU A 323 12.33 -1.56 13.25
CA LEU A 323 11.13 -1.00 12.61
C LEU A 323 11.09 -1.37 11.12
N TYR A 324 9.89 -1.34 10.56
CA TYR A 324 9.64 -1.51 9.14
C TYR A 324 8.62 -0.47 8.68
N PHE A 325 9.00 0.40 7.76
CA PHE A 325 8.10 1.42 7.20
C PHE A 325 7.70 1.11 5.77
N GLU A 326 6.48 1.50 5.44
CA GLU A 326 5.98 1.51 4.07
C GLU A 326 5.44 2.88 3.71
N THR A 327 5.73 3.28 2.48
CA THR A 327 5.40 4.58 1.89
C THR A 327 4.77 4.38 0.51
N GLY A 328 4.56 5.46 -0.24
CA GLY A 328 3.78 5.40 -1.46
C GLY A 328 3.50 6.80 -1.98
N GLN A 329 4.08 7.16 -3.12
CA GLN A 329 3.68 8.38 -3.81
C GLN A 329 2.17 8.35 -4.07
N GLY A 330 1.50 9.43 -3.66
CA GLY A 330 0.05 9.56 -3.78
C GLY A 330 -0.74 9.32 -2.50
N ALA A 331 -0.17 8.66 -1.48
CA ALA A 331 -0.90 8.37 -0.25
C ALA A 331 -1.47 9.62 0.44
N ASP A 332 -0.71 10.71 0.53
CA ASP A 332 -1.10 11.94 1.22
C ASP A 332 -2.25 12.66 0.52
N PHE A 333 -2.12 12.91 -0.80
CA PHE A 333 -3.16 13.62 -1.56
C PHE A 333 -4.42 12.79 -1.70
N THR A 334 -4.26 11.47 -1.89
CA THR A 334 -5.41 10.59 -1.99
C THR A 334 -6.12 10.68 -0.65
N ASN A 335 -5.46 10.52 0.50
CA ASN A 335 -6.03 10.82 1.83
C ASN A 335 -6.37 12.31 2.08
N GLY A 336 -6.44 13.15 1.03
CA GLY A 336 -6.83 14.57 0.98
C GLY A 336 -6.02 15.52 1.86
N HIS A 337 -4.78 15.13 2.12
CA HIS A 337 -3.76 15.94 2.77
C HIS A 337 -2.67 16.34 1.76
N SER A 338 -3.08 16.75 0.55
CA SER A 338 -2.14 17.21 -0.48
C SER A 338 -1.41 18.50 -0.07
N HIS A 339 -2.09 19.34 0.71
CA HIS A 339 -1.63 20.68 1.12
C HIS A 339 -1.17 21.56 -0.07
N GLY A 340 -1.64 21.26 -1.28
CA GLY A 340 -1.35 22.01 -2.49
C GLY A 340 0.03 21.76 -3.12
N PHE A 341 0.82 20.82 -2.62
CA PHE A 341 2.14 20.49 -3.18
C PHE A 341 2.24 19.05 -3.69
N ASP A 342 3.26 18.79 -4.50
CA ASP A 342 3.35 17.58 -5.32
C ASP A 342 3.77 16.31 -4.55
N MET A 343 3.51 15.16 -5.18
CA MET A 343 3.71 13.85 -4.56
C MET A 343 5.16 13.52 -4.23
N VAL A 344 6.13 13.99 -5.02
CA VAL A 344 7.56 13.69 -4.82
C VAL A 344 8.06 14.31 -3.53
N LEU A 345 7.60 15.53 -3.20
CA LEU A 345 7.97 16.21 -1.96
C LEU A 345 7.34 15.56 -0.73
N HIS A 346 6.08 15.11 -0.82
CA HIS A 346 5.45 14.30 0.24
C HIS A 346 6.25 13.03 0.51
N GLU A 347 6.63 12.32 -0.55
CA GLU A 347 7.38 11.07 -0.44
C GLU A 347 8.78 11.26 0.15
N SER A 348 9.50 12.28 -0.31
CA SER A 348 10.80 12.66 0.25
C SER A 348 10.73 12.90 1.77
N ARG A 349 9.64 13.53 2.25
CA ARG A 349 9.42 13.79 3.68
C ARG A 349 9.18 12.51 4.48
N LYS A 350 8.52 11.49 3.91
CA LYS A 350 8.38 10.17 4.56
C LYS A 350 9.74 9.52 4.79
N TYR A 351 10.65 9.62 3.83
CA TYR A 351 12.02 9.12 3.99
C TYR A 351 12.81 9.91 5.04
N GLY A 352 12.60 11.23 5.09
CA GLY A 352 13.08 12.07 6.19
C GLY A 352 12.62 11.56 7.56
N PHE A 353 11.33 11.18 7.67
CA PHE A 353 10.76 10.65 8.90
C PHE A 353 11.36 9.29 9.28
N ALA A 354 11.45 8.35 8.32
CA ALA A 354 12.06 7.04 8.52
C ALA A 354 13.54 7.16 8.96
N ARG A 355 14.32 8.09 8.38
CA ARG A 355 15.69 8.41 8.82
C ARG A 355 15.69 8.91 10.26
N ALA A 356 14.81 9.84 10.60
CA ALA A 356 14.73 10.42 11.95
C ALA A 356 14.36 9.38 13.02
N LEU A 357 13.47 8.43 12.70
CA LEU A 357 13.13 7.31 13.59
C LEU A 357 14.27 6.28 13.70
N THR A 358 15.00 6.02 12.60
CA THR A 358 16.23 5.21 12.62
C THR A 358 17.27 5.78 13.59
N HIS A 359 17.40 7.12 13.67
CA HIS A 359 18.27 7.76 14.66
C HIS A 359 17.78 7.57 16.11
N GLU A 360 16.48 7.54 16.37
CA GLU A 360 15.94 7.24 17.71
C GLU A 360 16.23 5.79 18.12
N VAL A 361 16.12 4.82 17.19
CA VAL A 361 16.52 3.42 17.42
C VAL A 361 18.01 3.33 17.77
N ALA A 362 18.88 3.98 16.99
CA ALA A 362 20.32 4.00 17.25
C ALA A 362 20.64 4.58 18.64
N ALA A 363 19.97 5.67 19.03
CA ALA A 363 20.13 6.26 20.36
C ALA A 363 19.64 5.31 21.47
N ALA A 364 18.54 4.60 21.25
CA ALA A 364 18.03 3.62 22.20
C ALA A 364 18.97 2.41 22.38
N GLN A 365 19.56 1.91 21.30
CA GLN A 365 20.60 0.86 21.35
C GLN A 365 21.81 1.32 22.17
N GLN A 366 22.31 2.54 21.92
CA GLN A 366 23.42 3.12 22.69
C GLN A 366 23.09 3.27 24.17
N GLN A 367 21.90 3.76 24.49
CA GLN A 367 21.43 3.90 25.88
C GLN A 367 21.29 2.53 26.58
N ALA A 368 20.98 1.48 25.83
CA ALA A 368 20.96 0.10 26.31
C ALA A 368 22.36 -0.55 26.39
N GLY A 369 23.44 0.18 26.09
CA GLY A 369 24.81 -0.32 26.12
C GLY A 369 25.22 -1.17 24.92
N GLN A 370 24.47 -1.07 23.81
CA GLN A 370 24.74 -1.79 22.56
C GLN A 370 25.41 -0.89 21.52
N GLU A 371 26.04 -1.51 20.52
CA GLU A 371 26.49 -0.79 19.32
C GLU A 371 25.28 -0.23 18.56
N ALA A 372 25.40 1.00 18.04
CA ALA A 372 24.38 1.60 17.19
C ALA A 372 24.37 0.93 15.81
N ALA A 373 23.51 -0.06 15.65
CA ALA A 373 23.32 -0.83 14.43
C ALA A 373 21.81 -1.00 14.17
N PRO A 374 21.08 0.09 13.89
CA PRO A 374 19.63 0.03 13.72
C PRO A 374 19.29 -0.77 12.45
N TRP A 375 18.57 -1.88 12.61
CA TRP A 375 18.00 -2.63 11.49
C TRP A 375 16.58 -2.13 11.23
N VAL A 376 16.45 -1.22 10.26
CA VAL A 376 15.17 -0.60 9.87
C VAL A 376 14.92 -0.86 8.39
N HIS A 377 13.74 -1.39 8.07
CA HIS A 377 13.29 -1.58 6.69
C HIS A 377 12.46 -0.40 6.21
N LEU A 378 12.53 -0.13 4.91
CA LEU A 378 11.71 0.85 4.23
C LEU A 378 11.44 0.37 2.80
N ASN A 379 10.17 0.35 2.38
CA ASN A 379 9.83 0.33 0.96
C ASN A 379 8.81 1.38 0.59
N ASP A 380 8.92 1.83 -0.66
CA ASP A 380 7.81 2.44 -1.38
C ASP A 380 6.92 1.36 -2.01
N VAL A 381 5.64 1.68 -2.21
CA VAL A 381 4.69 0.86 -2.97
C VAL A 381 4.21 1.65 -4.19
N ALA A 382 4.87 1.41 -5.33
CA ALA A 382 4.58 2.08 -6.57
C ALA A 382 3.43 1.38 -7.31
N GLY A 383 2.33 2.10 -7.55
CA GLY A 383 1.21 1.62 -8.38
C GLY A 383 0.09 0.87 -7.66
N PHE A 384 0.06 0.89 -6.32
CA PHE A 384 -0.95 0.16 -5.54
C PHE A 384 -2.31 0.88 -5.41
N ILE A 385 -2.29 2.21 -5.51
CA ILE A 385 -3.49 3.03 -5.38
C ILE A 385 -4.36 2.85 -6.63
N GLY A 386 -3.87 3.34 -7.78
CA GLY A 386 -4.60 3.24 -9.05
C GLY A 386 -4.20 4.29 -10.10
N PRO A 387 -4.95 4.35 -11.22
CA PRO A 387 -4.70 5.24 -12.36
C PRO A 387 -4.87 6.74 -12.05
N GLU A 388 -5.45 7.09 -10.91
CA GLU A 388 -5.50 8.46 -10.39
C GLU A 388 -4.13 8.97 -9.93
N VAL A 389 -3.19 8.06 -9.61
CA VAL A 389 -1.81 8.41 -9.24
C VAL A 389 -0.89 8.17 -10.44
N PHE A 390 -0.92 6.95 -10.99
CA PHE A 390 -0.09 6.49 -12.09
C PHE A 390 -0.93 5.71 -13.09
N ARG A 391 -1.03 6.21 -14.32
CA ARG A 391 -1.77 5.54 -15.40
C ARG A 391 -0.87 4.66 -16.26
N THR A 392 0.35 5.10 -16.55
CA THR A 392 1.23 4.43 -17.52
C THR A 392 2.44 3.79 -16.86
N ARG A 393 3.01 2.79 -17.55
CA ARG A 393 4.26 2.12 -17.13
C ARG A 393 5.45 3.08 -17.02
N GLU A 394 5.52 4.12 -17.86
CA GLU A 394 6.58 5.13 -17.81
C GLU A 394 6.51 5.96 -16.52
N GLN A 395 5.30 6.26 -16.04
CA GLN A 395 5.10 6.94 -14.76
C GLN A 395 5.55 6.07 -13.59
N LEU A 396 5.28 4.75 -13.63
CA LEU A 396 5.77 3.80 -12.63
C LEU A 396 7.30 3.74 -12.59
N VAL A 397 7.95 3.61 -13.75
CA VAL A 397 9.41 3.63 -13.83
C VAL A 397 9.98 4.94 -13.27
N ARG A 398 9.36 6.08 -13.64
CA ARG A 398 9.79 7.39 -13.15
C ARG A 398 9.70 7.48 -11.62
N CYS A 399 8.56 7.10 -11.05
CA CYS A 399 8.34 7.06 -9.60
C CYS A 399 9.41 6.22 -8.90
N CYS A 400 9.58 4.96 -9.34
CA CYS A 400 10.53 4.04 -8.75
C CYS A 400 11.97 4.58 -8.78
N LEU A 401 12.40 5.21 -9.88
CA LEU A 401 13.74 5.78 -9.99
C LEU A 401 13.93 7.01 -9.08
N GLU A 402 12.92 7.87 -8.96
CA GLU A 402 12.94 8.99 -8.01
C GLU A 402 13.07 8.46 -6.58
N ASP A 403 12.26 7.49 -6.21
CA ASP A 403 12.18 6.94 -4.85
C ASP A 403 13.45 6.18 -4.46
N ILE A 404 14.06 5.43 -5.40
CA ILE A 404 15.37 4.81 -5.18
C ILE A 404 16.41 5.87 -4.81
N VAL A 405 16.49 6.97 -5.56
CA VAL A 405 17.48 8.02 -5.32
C VAL A 405 17.16 8.77 -4.02
N MET A 406 15.90 9.16 -3.81
CA MET A 406 15.49 9.86 -2.59
C MET A 406 15.75 9.02 -1.34
N GLY A 407 15.35 7.74 -1.32
CA GLY A 407 15.61 6.84 -0.20
C GLY A 407 17.11 6.65 0.07
N LYS A 408 17.92 6.50 -0.99
CA LYS A 408 19.38 6.37 -0.86
C LYS A 408 20.04 7.65 -0.34
N LEU A 409 19.60 8.83 -0.77
CA LEU A 409 20.10 10.12 -0.26
C LEU A 409 19.65 10.38 1.19
N HIS A 410 18.53 9.81 1.63
CA HIS A 410 18.17 9.80 3.05
C HIS A 410 19.01 8.82 3.90
N GLY A 411 19.90 8.04 3.27
CA GLY A 411 20.76 7.08 3.97
C GLY A 411 20.08 5.76 4.30
N LEU A 412 19.00 5.41 3.60
CA LEU A 412 18.16 4.25 3.89
C LEU A 412 18.40 3.14 2.87
N MET A 413 18.21 1.88 3.29
CA MET A 413 18.03 0.76 2.38
C MET A 413 16.59 0.79 1.88
N ILE A 414 16.38 1.31 0.67
CA ILE A 414 15.05 1.40 0.04
C ILE A 414 14.75 0.14 -0.77
N GLY A 415 13.65 -0.53 -0.44
CA GLY A 415 13.00 -1.52 -1.29
C GLY A 415 11.85 -0.92 -2.08
N LEU A 416 11.32 -1.67 -3.06
CA LEU A 416 10.19 -1.24 -3.88
C LEU A 416 9.19 -2.38 -4.07
N ASP A 417 7.92 -2.10 -3.84
CA ASP A 417 6.83 -2.92 -4.38
C ASP A 417 6.40 -2.30 -5.72
N VAL A 418 6.95 -2.83 -6.81
CA VAL A 418 6.59 -2.38 -8.16
C VAL A 418 5.35 -3.15 -8.60
N CYS A 419 4.24 -2.45 -8.62
CA CYS A 419 2.96 -3.12 -8.71
C CYS A 419 1.96 -2.41 -9.62
N SER A 420 0.92 -3.15 -9.98
CA SER A 420 -0.17 -2.64 -10.81
C SER A 420 -1.48 -3.16 -10.26
N THR A 421 -2.42 -2.24 -10.08
CA THR A 421 -3.82 -2.62 -9.90
C THR A 421 -4.43 -2.98 -11.24
N LEU A 422 -5.39 -3.89 -11.24
CA LEU A 422 -5.97 -4.39 -12.50
C LEU A 422 -6.79 -3.35 -13.29
N HIS A 423 -7.02 -2.17 -12.72
CA HIS A 423 -7.68 -1.04 -13.37
C HIS A 423 -6.71 0.01 -13.93
N MET A 424 -5.39 -0.20 -13.80
CA MET A 424 -4.36 0.56 -14.51
C MET A 424 -4.13 -0.03 -15.91
N ASP A 425 -3.63 0.81 -16.83
CA ASP A 425 -3.21 0.40 -18.17
C ASP A 425 -1.75 -0.11 -18.16
N VAL A 426 -1.47 -1.01 -17.21
CA VAL A 426 -0.17 -1.65 -17.00
C VAL A 426 -0.40 -3.15 -16.92
N SER A 427 0.07 -3.86 -17.94
CA SER A 427 -0.04 -5.30 -18.06
C SER A 427 1.04 -6.06 -17.26
N LEU A 428 0.96 -7.39 -17.23
CA LEU A 428 2.02 -8.24 -16.66
C LEU A 428 3.37 -8.02 -17.39
N ASP A 429 3.33 -7.89 -18.73
CA ASP A 429 4.53 -7.64 -19.54
C ASP A 429 5.09 -6.22 -19.29
N ASP A 430 4.22 -5.24 -19.04
CA ASP A 430 4.65 -3.89 -18.68
C ASP A 430 5.28 -3.85 -17.29
N LEU A 431 4.80 -4.65 -16.34
CA LEU A 431 5.46 -4.80 -15.04
C LEU A 431 6.86 -5.40 -15.22
N ASP A 432 7.01 -6.43 -16.05
CA ASP A 432 8.33 -7.00 -16.35
C ASP A 432 9.26 -5.98 -16.98
N TRP A 433 8.75 -5.16 -17.90
CA TRP A 433 9.49 -4.05 -18.47
C TRP A 433 9.88 -3.02 -17.40
N CYS A 434 8.95 -2.62 -16.53
CA CYS A 434 9.20 -1.65 -15.45
C CYS A 434 10.33 -2.12 -14.55
N LEU A 435 10.27 -3.38 -14.11
CA LEU A 435 11.31 -4.00 -13.30
C LEU A 435 12.67 -3.88 -14.00
N GLU A 436 12.76 -4.27 -15.27
CA GLU A 436 14.02 -4.19 -16.03
C GLU A 436 14.58 -2.77 -16.17
N GLN A 437 13.71 -1.76 -16.31
CA GLN A 437 14.16 -0.36 -16.42
C GLN A 437 14.77 0.17 -15.12
N ILE A 438 14.24 -0.25 -13.97
CA ILE A 438 14.69 0.27 -12.66
C ILE A 438 15.91 -0.48 -12.11
N MET A 439 16.13 -1.73 -12.54
CA MET A 439 17.21 -2.57 -12.01
C MET A 439 18.60 -1.95 -12.09
N PRO A 440 19.02 -1.25 -13.16
CA PRO A 440 20.32 -0.57 -13.19
C PRO A 440 20.58 0.39 -12.01
N ALA A 441 19.55 0.94 -11.37
CA ALA A 441 19.68 1.78 -10.17
C ALA A 441 19.88 0.97 -8.86
N ASN A 442 19.79 -0.36 -8.95
CA ASN A 442 19.99 -1.37 -7.91
C ASN A 442 19.25 -1.02 -6.59
N PRO A 443 17.92 -1.17 -6.54
CA PRO A 443 17.18 -1.08 -5.28
C PRO A 443 17.66 -2.15 -4.28
N GLY A 444 17.39 -1.96 -2.99
CA GLY A 444 17.82 -2.90 -1.95
C GLY A 444 17.08 -4.22 -2.00
N TYR A 445 15.77 -4.18 -2.25
CA TYR A 445 14.92 -5.36 -2.41
C TYR A 445 13.63 -5.08 -3.18
N LEU A 446 12.99 -6.15 -3.65
CA LEU A 446 11.63 -6.14 -4.17
C LEU A 446 10.73 -7.09 -3.36
N MET A 447 9.42 -6.94 -3.53
CA MET A 447 8.43 -7.88 -3.03
C MET A 447 8.50 -9.21 -3.80
N ALA A 448 7.99 -10.28 -3.22
CA ALA A 448 8.05 -11.61 -3.79
C ALA A 448 6.82 -12.42 -3.43
N LEU A 449 6.08 -12.81 -4.45
CA LEU A 449 4.94 -13.73 -4.36
C LEU A 449 5.22 -15.04 -5.09
N PRO A 450 4.48 -16.12 -4.78
CA PRO A 450 4.51 -17.37 -5.55
C PRO A 450 4.39 -17.18 -7.05
N THR A 451 3.51 -16.28 -7.46
CA THR A 451 3.34 -15.87 -8.85
C THR A 451 3.50 -14.37 -8.92
N LYS A 452 2.63 -13.64 -9.60
CA LYS A 452 2.57 -12.17 -9.55
C LYS A 452 1.31 -11.68 -8.85
N ILE A 453 0.40 -12.58 -8.48
CA ILE A 453 -0.93 -12.25 -7.98
C ILE A 453 -0.97 -12.40 -6.46
N ASP A 454 -1.33 -11.32 -5.77
CA ASP A 454 -1.63 -11.39 -4.35
C ASP A 454 -3.04 -11.99 -4.15
N PRO A 455 -3.17 -13.10 -3.39
CA PRO A 455 -4.44 -13.80 -3.24
C PRO A 455 -5.45 -13.02 -2.37
N MET A 456 -5.00 -11.97 -1.66
CA MET A 456 -5.82 -11.19 -0.73
C MET A 456 -6.02 -9.75 -1.21
N LEU A 457 -4.94 -9.07 -1.59
CA LEU A 457 -4.94 -7.63 -1.91
C LEU A 457 -5.42 -7.32 -3.33
N GLY A 458 -5.51 -8.33 -4.21
CA GLY A 458 -6.08 -8.16 -5.55
C GLY A 458 -5.26 -7.23 -6.45
N TYR A 459 -3.93 -7.28 -6.32
CA TYR A 459 -2.99 -6.52 -7.14
C TYR A 459 -1.88 -7.42 -7.69
N LEU A 460 -1.14 -6.89 -8.66
CA LEU A 460 -0.05 -7.58 -9.34
C LEU A 460 1.29 -7.02 -8.86
N THR A 461 2.24 -7.86 -8.47
CA THR A 461 3.61 -7.49 -8.08
C THR A 461 4.64 -8.49 -8.61
N THR A 462 5.86 -8.45 -8.10
CA THR A 462 7.01 -9.26 -8.49
C THR A 462 6.90 -10.69 -7.95
N GLY A 463 7.13 -11.67 -8.81
CA GLY A 463 7.10 -13.08 -8.47
C GLY A 463 8.47 -13.71 -8.21
N PHE A 464 8.47 -14.94 -7.68
CA PHE A 464 9.71 -15.68 -7.43
C PHE A 464 10.57 -15.85 -8.70
N GLN A 465 9.93 -16.15 -9.82
CA GLN A 465 10.59 -16.32 -11.12
C GLN A 465 11.19 -15.01 -11.65
N ASP A 466 10.60 -13.86 -11.31
CA ASP A 466 11.17 -12.56 -11.67
C ASP A 466 12.47 -12.31 -10.93
N HIS A 467 12.53 -12.66 -9.64
CA HIS A 467 13.78 -12.58 -8.87
C HIS A 467 14.88 -13.44 -9.49
N VAL A 468 14.55 -14.66 -9.92
CA VAL A 468 15.51 -15.54 -10.63
C VAL A 468 15.98 -14.88 -11.93
N ARG A 469 15.04 -14.42 -12.78
CA ARG A 469 15.32 -13.77 -14.06
C ARG A 469 16.20 -12.52 -13.92
N ILE A 470 15.83 -11.65 -12.98
CA ILE A 470 16.50 -10.36 -12.76
C ILE A 470 17.89 -10.55 -12.18
N ARG A 471 18.05 -11.44 -11.19
CA ARG A 471 19.37 -11.74 -10.61
C ARG A 471 20.31 -12.32 -11.66
N GLU A 472 19.83 -13.21 -12.53
CA GLU A 472 20.61 -13.73 -13.66
C GLU A 472 20.99 -12.61 -14.66
N LYS A 473 20.00 -11.81 -15.10
CA LYS A 473 20.20 -10.76 -16.12
C LYS A 473 21.17 -9.67 -15.68
N PHE A 474 21.11 -9.25 -14.42
CA PHE A 474 21.91 -8.14 -13.89
C PHE A 474 23.11 -8.58 -13.04
N GLY A 475 23.29 -9.89 -12.83
CA GLY A 475 24.37 -10.43 -12.02
C GLY A 475 24.21 -10.12 -10.52
N TYR A 476 22.97 -9.98 -10.04
CA TYR A 476 22.71 -9.69 -8.64
C TYR A 476 22.73 -10.92 -7.76
N ARG A 477 23.12 -10.71 -6.50
CA ARG A 477 23.28 -11.74 -5.48
C ARG A 477 22.20 -11.65 -4.41
N VAL A 478 21.93 -12.80 -3.82
CA VAL A 478 21.20 -12.97 -2.55
C VAL A 478 22.16 -12.64 -1.41
N ASN A 479 21.65 -12.17 -0.27
CA ASN A 479 22.44 -12.05 0.95
C ASN A 479 23.19 -13.37 1.27
N ASP A 480 24.49 -13.28 1.57
CA ASP A 480 25.39 -14.44 1.59
C ASP A 480 24.99 -15.52 2.60
N ALA A 481 24.49 -15.12 3.77
CA ALA A 481 24.01 -16.05 4.80
C ALA A 481 22.79 -16.85 4.32
N MET A 482 21.87 -16.18 3.60
CA MET A 482 20.70 -16.83 3.02
C MET A 482 21.05 -17.69 1.80
N TRP A 483 22.02 -17.28 0.99
CA TRP A 483 22.54 -18.13 -0.09
C TRP A 483 23.14 -19.43 0.45
N SER A 484 23.92 -19.33 1.53
CA SER A 484 24.48 -20.49 2.24
C SER A 484 23.38 -21.40 2.79
N PHE A 485 22.30 -20.82 3.31
CA PHE A 485 21.11 -21.56 3.75
C PHE A 485 20.42 -22.29 2.59
N PHE A 486 20.23 -21.64 1.43
CA PHE A 486 19.65 -22.30 0.25
C PHE A 486 20.52 -23.46 -0.27
N GLN A 487 21.84 -23.36 -0.13
CA GLN A 487 22.74 -24.48 -0.41
C GLN A 487 22.57 -25.64 0.60
N GLN A 488 22.40 -25.33 1.88
CA GLN A 488 22.13 -26.34 2.91
C GLN A 488 20.75 -27.00 2.76
N LEU A 489 19.75 -26.27 2.28
CA LEU A 489 18.46 -26.83 1.88
C LEU A 489 18.61 -27.77 0.67
N GLY A 490 19.68 -27.66 -0.11
CA GLY A 490 19.89 -28.49 -1.31
C GLY A 490 19.08 -28.05 -2.52
N VAL A 491 18.54 -26.82 -2.53
CA VAL A 491 17.85 -26.24 -3.70
C VAL A 491 18.84 -25.56 -4.66
N ILE A 492 19.98 -25.12 -4.12
CA ILE A 492 21.15 -24.63 -4.86
C ILE A 492 22.34 -25.53 -4.55
N ASP A 493 23.20 -25.82 -5.53
CA ASP A 493 24.42 -26.60 -5.33
C ASP A 493 25.63 -25.75 -4.88
N SER A 494 26.77 -26.39 -4.65
CA SER A 494 28.01 -25.71 -4.25
C SER A 494 28.59 -24.78 -5.33
N GLN A 495 28.14 -24.89 -6.58
CA GLN A 495 28.52 -24.02 -7.69
C GLN A 495 27.53 -22.85 -7.90
N GLY A 496 26.48 -22.77 -7.08
CA GLY A 496 25.44 -21.74 -7.19
C GLY A 496 24.40 -22.02 -8.26
N LYS A 497 24.23 -23.28 -8.68
CA LYS A 497 23.23 -23.68 -9.70
C LYS A 497 22.00 -24.34 -9.07
N PRO A 498 20.80 -24.15 -9.65
CA PRO A 498 19.60 -24.91 -9.29
C PRO A 498 19.82 -26.42 -9.31
N THR A 499 19.37 -27.13 -8.28
CA THR A 499 19.40 -28.60 -8.22
C THR A 499 18.09 -29.21 -8.75
N LYS A 500 17.96 -30.55 -8.68
CA LYS A 500 16.69 -31.25 -8.94
C LYS A 500 15.55 -30.89 -7.98
N HIS A 501 15.84 -30.21 -6.87
CA HIS A 501 14.86 -29.78 -5.87
C HIS A 501 14.46 -28.31 -5.99
N PHE A 502 15.04 -27.59 -6.95
CA PHE A 502 14.69 -26.19 -7.20
C PHE A 502 13.24 -26.10 -7.68
N GLY A 503 12.45 -25.23 -7.05
CA GLY A 503 11.00 -25.11 -7.30
C GLY A 503 10.15 -26.25 -6.72
N ASP A 504 10.70 -27.07 -5.81
CA ASP A 504 9.96 -28.11 -5.08
C ASP A 504 9.73 -27.73 -3.61
N PRO A 505 8.59 -27.12 -3.24
CA PRO A 505 8.28 -26.82 -1.85
C PRO A 505 8.11 -28.07 -0.97
N THR A 506 7.76 -29.24 -1.52
CA THR A 506 7.64 -30.47 -0.73
C THR A 506 8.99 -30.98 -0.24
N TRP A 507 10.05 -30.72 -1.00
CA TRP A 507 11.42 -30.95 -0.55
C TRP A 507 11.78 -30.06 0.65
N VAL A 508 11.45 -28.77 0.59
CA VAL A 508 11.69 -27.85 1.73
C VAL A 508 10.87 -28.28 2.96
N TYR A 509 9.61 -28.72 2.75
CA TYR A 509 8.78 -29.31 3.81
C TYR A 509 9.44 -30.54 4.44
N LEU A 510 9.98 -31.46 3.63
CA LEU A 510 10.73 -32.61 4.12
C LEU A 510 11.89 -32.16 5.02
N GLN A 511 12.70 -31.19 4.58
CA GLN A 511 13.82 -30.66 5.38
C GLN A 511 13.34 -30.05 6.70
N TYR A 512 12.24 -29.28 6.67
CA TYR A 512 11.61 -28.72 7.87
C TYR A 512 11.21 -29.83 8.85
N ARG A 513 10.53 -30.89 8.37
CA ARG A 513 10.14 -32.04 9.21
C ARG A 513 11.33 -32.78 9.78
N ARG A 514 12.40 -32.97 9.00
CA ARG A 514 13.65 -33.58 9.50
C ARG A 514 14.31 -32.75 10.59
N LYS A 515 14.33 -31.43 10.46
CA LYS A 515 14.82 -30.52 11.50
C LYS A 515 13.97 -30.55 12.78
N LYS A 516 12.67 -30.78 12.65
CA LYS A 516 11.77 -31.07 13.80
C LYS A 516 11.92 -32.47 14.40
N GLY A 517 12.85 -33.30 13.89
CA GLY A 517 13.09 -34.66 14.40
C GLY A 517 12.08 -35.71 13.91
N ASP A 518 11.33 -35.42 12.85
CA ASP A 518 10.42 -36.40 12.24
C ASP A 518 11.22 -37.56 11.63
N THR A 519 10.97 -38.79 12.06
CA THR A 519 11.67 -40.01 11.62
C THR A 519 10.87 -40.86 10.63
N ARG A 520 9.66 -40.42 10.24
CA ARG A 520 8.82 -41.16 9.27
C ARG A 520 9.55 -41.35 7.93
N PRO A 521 9.22 -42.41 7.16
CA PRO A 521 9.77 -42.58 5.81
C PRO A 521 9.56 -41.33 4.94
N GLU A 522 10.56 -41.01 4.09
CA GLU A 522 10.53 -39.82 3.23
C GLU A 522 9.24 -39.69 2.43
N GLN A 523 8.85 -40.77 1.73
CA GLN A 523 7.65 -40.78 0.91
C GLN A 523 6.39 -40.41 1.71
N GLN A 524 6.28 -40.83 2.98
CA GLN A 524 5.14 -40.51 3.81
C GLN A 524 5.04 -39.01 4.10
N ILE A 525 6.17 -38.33 4.29
CA ILE A 525 6.23 -36.89 4.52
C ILE A 525 5.94 -36.13 3.22
N LEU A 526 6.47 -36.59 2.09
CA LEU A 526 6.18 -36.01 0.77
C LEU A 526 4.70 -36.14 0.39
N ASP A 527 4.08 -37.30 0.63
CA ASP A 527 2.64 -37.51 0.40
C ASP A 527 1.78 -36.59 1.27
N GLU A 528 2.20 -36.36 2.52
CA GLU A 528 1.56 -35.38 3.39
C GLU A 528 1.71 -33.96 2.84
N GLY A 529 2.92 -33.57 2.43
CA GLY A 529 3.20 -32.27 1.82
C GLY A 529 2.34 -32.01 0.58
N ASN A 530 2.25 -33.00 -0.31
CA ASN A 530 1.39 -32.94 -1.50
C ASN A 530 -0.10 -32.75 -1.16
N ARG A 531 -0.60 -33.42 -0.12
CA ARG A 531 -1.99 -33.22 0.35
C ARG A 531 -2.21 -31.82 0.89
N GLN A 532 -1.26 -31.28 1.65
CA GLN A 532 -1.37 -29.92 2.20
C GLN A 532 -1.28 -28.85 1.09
N LEU A 533 -0.33 -28.97 0.15
CA LEU A 533 -0.25 -28.11 -1.03
C LEU A 533 -1.57 -28.09 -1.83
N ALA A 534 -2.18 -29.26 -2.03
CA ALA A 534 -3.47 -29.35 -2.70
C ALA A 534 -4.60 -28.67 -1.90
N ALA A 535 -4.54 -28.67 -0.57
CA ALA A 535 -5.48 -27.96 0.28
C ALA A 535 -5.31 -26.43 0.22
N VAL A 536 -4.06 -25.94 0.22
CA VAL A 536 -3.72 -24.51 0.04
C VAL A 536 -4.25 -24.01 -1.31
N ARG A 537 -3.99 -24.74 -2.39
CA ARG A 537 -4.51 -24.40 -3.73
C ARG A 537 -6.04 -24.35 -3.79
N LYS A 538 -6.72 -25.26 -3.09
CA LYS A 538 -8.20 -25.27 -3.00
C LYS A 538 -8.77 -24.04 -2.27
N ARG A 539 -7.96 -23.33 -1.47
CA ARG A 539 -8.35 -22.09 -0.79
C ARG A 539 -8.04 -20.83 -1.61
N GLY A 540 -7.53 -20.96 -2.85
CA GLY A 540 -7.26 -19.82 -3.73
C GLY A 540 -5.84 -19.26 -3.63
N VAL A 541 -4.91 -19.97 -2.98
CA VAL A 541 -3.50 -19.57 -2.91
C VAL A 541 -2.67 -20.36 -3.93
N PHE A 542 -2.23 -19.68 -4.99
CA PHE A 542 -1.56 -20.31 -6.13
C PHE A 542 -0.05 -20.41 -5.94
N LEU A 543 0.39 -21.53 -5.35
CA LEU A 543 1.81 -21.83 -5.14
C LEU A 543 2.52 -22.26 -6.44
N ALA A 544 3.74 -21.75 -6.65
CA ALA A 544 4.57 -22.09 -7.79
C ALA A 544 5.33 -23.39 -7.55
N THR A 545 4.93 -24.47 -8.23
CA THR A 545 5.67 -25.74 -8.17
C THR A 545 6.26 -26.05 -9.54
N GLY A 546 7.56 -26.32 -9.57
CA GLY A 546 8.31 -26.54 -10.80
C GLY A 546 8.49 -25.26 -11.62
N PHE A 547 8.97 -25.39 -12.85
CA PHE A 547 9.22 -24.26 -13.73
C PHE A 547 9.02 -24.67 -15.19
N GLY A 548 9.07 -23.69 -16.09
CA GLY A 548 9.01 -23.89 -17.54
C GLY A 548 10.29 -24.50 -18.11
N ASP A 549 10.71 -24.04 -19.28
CA ASP A 549 11.97 -24.50 -19.88
C ASP A 549 13.18 -23.98 -19.09
N LYS A 550 12.99 -22.89 -18.34
CA LYS A 550 14.01 -22.27 -17.49
C LYS A 550 13.52 -22.10 -16.06
N PRO A 551 14.43 -22.11 -15.06
CA PRO A 551 14.10 -21.82 -13.66
C PRO A 551 13.41 -20.47 -13.42
N SER A 552 13.58 -19.52 -14.33
CA SER A 552 12.98 -18.19 -14.34
C SER A 552 11.60 -18.12 -15.01
N GLU A 553 10.99 -19.26 -15.36
CA GLU A 553 9.69 -19.34 -15.99
C GLU A 553 8.70 -20.11 -15.11
N LEU A 554 7.45 -19.63 -15.03
CA LEU A 554 6.38 -20.38 -14.38
C LEU A 554 6.13 -21.70 -15.13
N ALA A 555 5.74 -22.74 -14.39
CA ALA A 555 5.26 -23.97 -15.02
C ALA A 555 4.08 -23.66 -15.99
N PRO A 556 4.00 -24.28 -17.19
CA PRO A 556 3.04 -23.88 -18.23
C PRO A 556 1.58 -23.85 -17.78
N ASP A 557 1.13 -24.85 -17.02
CA ASP A 557 -0.24 -24.92 -16.51
C ASP A 557 -0.56 -23.78 -15.53
N LEU A 558 0.42 -23.44 -14.67
CA LEU A 558 0.28 -22.34 -13.73
C LEU A 558 0.29 -21.00 -14.47
N LYS A 559 1.14 -20.82 -15.48
CA LYS A 559 1.15 -19.62 -16.33
C LYS A 559 -0.21 -19.41 -17.00
N LEU A 560 -0.78 -20.45 -17.61
CA LEU A 560 -2.12 -20.40 -18.21
C LEU A 560 -3.20 -20.04 -17.18
N HIS A 561 -3.07 -20.52 -15.95
CA HIS A 561 -4.01 -20.19 -14.88
C HIS A 561 -3.93 -18.71 -14.47
N ILE A 562 -2.72 -18.20 -14.25
CA ILE A 562 -2.47 -16.79 -13.91
C ILE A 562 -2.94 -15.87 -15.03
N ASP A 563 -2.73 -16.24 -16.29
CA ASP A 563 -3.24 -15.49 -17.43
C ASP A 563 -4.77 -15.44 -17.42
N ARG A 564 -5.45 -16.55 -17.12
CA ARG A 564 -6.92 -16.54 -17.00
C ARG A 564 -7.40 -15.60 -15.91
N ILE A 565 -6.79 -15.61 -14.72
CA ILE A 565 -7.14 -14.69 -13.63
C ILE A 565 -6.96 -13.24 -14.06
N TYR A 566 -5.85 -12.93 -14.73
CA TYR A 566 -5.60 -11.59 -15.24
C TYR A 566 -6.67 -11.14 -16.25
N HIS A 567 -6.99 -11.97 -17.24
CA HIS A 567 -7.99 -11.63 -18.27
C HIS A 567 -9.40 -11.51 -17.68
N ASP A 568 -9.77 -12.42 -16.79
CA ASP A 568 -11.03 -12.39 -16.05
C ASP A 568 -11.18 -11.10 -15.23
N ALA A 569 -10.11 -10.70 -14.52
CA ALA A 569 -10.13 -9.46 -13.76
C ALA A 569 -10.22 -8.21 -14.65
N LYS A 570 -9.54 -8.21 -15.81
CA LYS A 570 -9.66 -7.16 -16.83
C LYS A 570 -11.06 -7.10 -17.44
N GLN A 571 -11.80 -8.20 -17.48
CA GLN A 571 -13.22 -8.17 -17.88
C GLN A 571 -14.11 -7.67 -16.74
N SER A 572 -13.90 -8.18 -15.54
CA SER A 572 -14.65 -7.84 -14.32
C SER A 572 -14.67 -6.34 -14.03
N ILE A 573 -13.54 -5.65 -14.21
CA ILE A 573 -13.43 -4.22 -13.91
C ILE A 573 -14.35 -3.35 -14.79
N TRP A 574 -14.60 -3.78 -16.03
CA TRP A 574 -15.44 -3.07 -16.99
C TRP A 574 -16.88 -3.59 -17.01
N ALA A 575 -17.19 -4.66 -16.27
CA ALA A 575 -18.55 -5.16 -16.15
C ALA A 575 -19.43 -4.18 -15.37
N GLU A 576 -20.68 -4.04 -15.82
CA GLU A 576 -21.74 -3.28 -15.16
C GLU A 576 -22.90 -4.23 -14.83
N LEU A 577 -23.77 -3.82 -13.89
CA LEU A 577 -24.97 -4.59 -13.58
C LEU A 577 -25.91 -4.62 -14.78
N THR A 578 -26.28 -5.82 -15.23
CA THR A 578 -27.15 -5.97 -16.40
C THR A 578 -28.59 -5.60 -16.08
N PRO A 579 -29.36 -5.06 -17.05
CA PRO A 579 -30.79 -4.79 -16.85
C PRO A 579 -31.57 -6.03 -16.40
N GLU A 580 -31.20 -7.21 -16.90
CA GLU A 580 -31.82 -8.49 -16.53
C GLU A 580 -31.57 -8.81 -15.05
N PHE A 581 -30.34 -8.64 -14.57
CA PHE A 581 -30.02 -8.84 -13.16
C PHE A 581 -30.75 -7.82 -12.27
N ILE A 582 -30.75 -6.54 -12.66
CA ILE A 582 -31.44 -5.47 -11.91
C ILE A 582 -32.94 -5.81 -11.77
N ALA A 583 -33.57 -6.34 -12.82
CA ALA A 583 -34.97 -6.76 -12.78
C ALA A 583 -35.25 -7.90 -11.78
N THR A 584 -34.25 -8.72 -11.42
CA THR A 584 -34.39 -9.75 -10.38
C THR A 584 -34.41 -9.18 -8.96
N LEU A 585 -33.86 -7.97 -8.76
CA LEU A 585 -33.82 -7.29 -7.47
C LEU A 585 -35.17 -6.63 -7.16
N SER A 586 -36.14 -7.45 -6.75
CA SER A 586 -37.46 -6.96 -6.30
C SER A 586 -37.34 -5.93 -5.16
N ALA A 587 -38.23 -4.93 -5.19
CA ALA A 587 -38.28 -3.84 -4.22
C ALA A 587 -36.93 -3.11 -4.05
N SER A 588 -36.44 -2.49 -5.13
CA SER A 588 -35.22 -1.67 -5.13
C SER A 588 -35.50 -0.24 -5.58
N VAL A 589 -34.85 0.72 -4.92
CA VAL A 589 -34.81 2.13 -5.32
C VAL A 589 -33.52 2.36 -6.12
N PRO A 590 -33.60 2.58 -7.43
CA PRO A 590 -32.41 2.86 -8.23
C PRO A 590 -31.89 4.26 -7.93
N VAL A 591 -30.59 4.36 -7.66
CA VAL A 591 -29.88 5.62 -7.48
C VAL A 591 -28.57 5.59 -8.28
N LYS A 592 -28.10 6.77 -8.66
CA LYS A 592 -26.87 6.99 -9.40
C LYS A 592 -25.96 7.92 -8.61
N THR A 593 -24.67 7.72 -8.77
CA THR A 593 -23.66 8.66 -8.29
C THR A 593 -23.47 9.80 -9.28
N GLN A 594 -22.54 10.70 -9.00
CA GLN A 594 -22.14 11.73 -9.97
C GLN A 594 -21.34 11.14 -11.12
N SER A 595 -20.98 9.85 -11.06
CA SER A 595 -20.28 9.21 -12.14
C SER A 595 -21.14 9.11 -13.40
N THR A 596 -20.59 9.51 -14.54
CA THR A 596 -21.31 9.61 -15.83
C THR A 596 -21.09 8.40 -16.73
N SER A 597 -20.02 7.64 -16.49
CA SER A 597 -19.69 6.42 -17.23
C SER A 597 -18.80 5.51 -16.39
N ARG A 598 -18.65 4.24 -16.80
CA ARG A 598 -17.74 3.30 -16.14
C ARG A 598 -16.29 3.78 -16.13
N SER A 599 -15.82 4.39 -17.22
CA SER A 599 -14.47 4.96 -17.32
C SER A 599 -14.27 6.10 -16.34
N GLU A 600 -15.27 6.98 -16.22
CA GLU A 600 -15.19 8.14 -15.33
C GLU A 600 -15.28 7.70 -13.86
N TYR A 601 -16.10 6.69 -13.52
CA TYR A 601 -16.11 6.04 -12.22
C TYR A 601 -14.77 5.40 -11.81
N ILE A 602 -14.07 4.76 -12.76
CA ILE A 602 -12.77 4.12 -12.52
C ILE A 602 -11.67 5.17 -12.34
N LEU A 603 -11.64 6.19 -13.19
CA LEU A 603 -10.57 7.20 -13.22
C LEU A 603 -10.75 8.32 -12.20
N HIS A 604 -11.97 8.54 -11.69
CA HIS A 604 -12.29 9.64 -10.78
C HIS A 604 -13.12 9.13 -9.58
N PRO A 605 -12.48 8.47 -8.59
CA PRO A 605 -13.19 7.84 -7.46
C PRO A 605 -14.20 8.76 -6.76
N ALA A 606 -13.88 10.05 -6.60
CA ALA A 606 -14.72 11.05 -5.93
C ALA A 606 -16.14 11.17 -6.51
N THR A 607 -16.31 10.98 -7.83
CA THR A 607 -17.65 11.09 -8.44
C THR A 607 -18.54 9.91 -8.09
N GLY A 608 -17.94 8.75 -7.80
CA GLY A 608 -18.62 7.56 -7.28
C GLY A 608 -18.94 7.64 -5.79
N GLU A 609 -18.42 8.63 -5.06
CA GLU A 609 -18.68 8.81 -3.62
C GLU A 609 -19.91 9.68 -3.35
N GLN A 610 -20.34 10.47 -4.33
CA GLN A 610 -21.42 11.46 -4.20
C GLN A 610 -22.63 11.04 -5.02
N LEU A 611 -23.83 11.20 -4.46
CA LEU A 611 -25.08 10.95 -5.18
C LEU A 611 -25.39 12.07 -6.17
N ALA A 612 -25.93 11.69 -7.33
CA ALA A 612 -26.53 12.65 -8.26
C ALA A 612 -27.73 13.38 -7.62
N PRO A 613 -28.03 14.64 -8.00
CA PRO A 613 -29.13 15.42 -7.42
C PRO A 613 -30.49 14.71 -7.42
N ASP A 614 -30.85 14.05 -8.51
CA ASP A 614 -32.13 13.30 -8.61
C ASP A 614 -32.16 12.10 -7.66
N SER A 615 -31.02 11.45 -7.45
CA SER A 615 -30.87 10.34 -6.52
C SER A 615 -30.97 10.78 -5.06
N GLN A 616 -30.46 11.97 -4.72
CA GLN A 616 -30.68 12.56 -3.40
C GLN A 616 -32.17 12.79 -3.13
N THR A 617 -32.94 13.17 -4.17
CA THR A 617 -34.40 13.33 -4.07
C THR A 617 -35.09 11.99 -3.82
N ALA A 618 -34.71 10.93 -4.53
CA ALA A 618 -35.25 9.59 -4.32
C ALA A 618 -34.99 9.06 -2.90
N VAL A 619 -33.79 9.28 -2.35
CA VAL A 619 -33.45 8.88 -0.97
C VAL A 619 -34.27 9.67 0.07
N LYS A 620 -34.52 10.96 -0.17
CA LYS A 620 -35.40 11.77 0.69
C LYS A 620 -36.85 11.28 0.67
N GLN A 621 -37.37 10.87 -0.49
CA GLN A 621 -38.70 10.27 -0.60
C GLN A 621 -38.77 8.94 0.17
N LEU A 622 -37.73 8.11 0.07
CA LEU A 622 -37.66 6.86 0.82
C LEU A 622 -37.69 7.09 2.34
N ARG A 623 -36.95 8.10 2.83
CA ARG A 623 -37.01 8.52 4.24
C ARG A 623 -38.43 8.89 4.67
N GLN A 624 -39.13 9.69 3.87
CA GLN A 624 -40.51 10.10 4.16
C GLN A 624 -41.47 8.89 4.17
N GLN A 625 -41.27 7.94 3.25
CA GLN A 625 -42.11 6.74 3.14
C GLN A 625 -42.03 5.85 4.38
N TYR A 626 -40.83 5.65 4.94
CA TYR A 626 -40.66 4.77 6.10
C TYR A 626 -40.91 5.45 7.45
N ASP A 627 -40.86 6.78 7.52
CA ASP A 627 -41.12 7.59 8.72
C ASP A 627 -40.38 7.07 9.97
N GLY A 628 -39.11 6.68 9.80
CA GLY A 628 -38.24 6.21 10.89
C GLY A 628 -38.52 4.79 11.42
N ASN A 629 -39.46 4.03 10.84
CA ASN A 629 -39.88 2.69 11.27
C ASN A 629 -38.90 1.55 10.92
N PHE A 630 -37.64 1.86 10.64
CA PHE A 630 -36.59 0.89 10.32
C PHE A 630 -35.24 1.38 10.85
N ASN A 631 -34.36 0.46 11.24
CA ASN A 631 -33.04 0.78 11.76
C ASN A 631 -31.88 0.18 10.95
N VAL A 632 -32.18 -0.52 9.85
CA VAL A 632 -31.16 -1.04 8.92
C VAL A 632 -31.58 -0.81 7.47
N GLN A 633 -30.73 -0.17 6.67
CA GLN A 633 -30.88 -0.08 5.21
C GLN A 633 -29.84 -0.96 4.52
N ILE A 634 -30.30 -1.78 3.56
CA ILE A 634 -29.41 -2.52 2.67
C ILE A 634 -29.19 -1.69 1.40
N VAL A 635 -27.92 -1.42 1.10
CA VAL A 635 -27.47 -0.74 -0.12
C VAL A 635 -26.67 -1.75 -0.93
N ILE A 636 -26.91 -1.83 -2.23
CA ILE A 636 -26.18 -2.71 -3.16
C ILE A 636 -25.57 -1.83 -4.25
N SER A 637 -24.30 -2.04 -4.56
CA SER A 637 -23.61 -1.37 -5.66
C SER A 637 -22.78 -2.34 -6.46
N ASP A 638 -22.63 -2.06 -7.75
CA ASP A 638 -21.68 -2.72 -8.65
C ASP A 638 -20.25 -2.69 -8.11
N GLY A 639 -19.81 -1.55 -7.58
CA GLY A 639 -18.43 -1.39 -7.12
C GLY A 639 -17.43 -1.56 -8.25
N LEU A 640 -16.27 -2.15 -7.97
CA LEU A 640 -15.26 -2.43 -8.99
C LEU A 640 -15.46 -3.76 -9.72
N ASN A 641 -16.36 -4.63 -9.26
CA ASN A 641 -16.62 -5.92 -9.89
C ASN A 641 -18.11 -6.25 -9.85
N ALA A 642 -18.85 -5.88 -10.90
CA ALA A 642 -20.28 -6.17 -11.00
C ALA A 642 -20.57 -7.68 -11.05
N LEU A 643 -19.65 -8.51 -11.59
CA LEU A 643 -19.83 -9.96 -11.69
C LEU A 643 -19.93 -10.61 -10.30
N SER A 644 -19.18 -10.11 -9.32
CA SER A 644 -19.28 -10.59 -7.92
C SER A 644 -20.69 -10.45 -7.33
N ILE A 645 -21.48 -9.50 -7.82
CA ILE A 645 -22.84 -9.27 -7.37
C ILE A 645 -23.83 -10.13 -8.19
N MET A 646 -23.55 -10.33 -9.48
CA MET A 646 -24.46 -10.96 -10.44
C MET A 646 -24.34 -12.48 -10.53
N ASP A 647 -23.18 -13.03 -10.18
CA ASP A 647 -22.91 -14.46 -10.28
C ASP A 647 -23.92 -15.30 -9.47
N GLU A 648 -24.23 -16.49 -10.00
CA GLU A 648 -25.12 -17.42 -9.34
C GLU A 648 -24.56 -17.85 -7.97
N GLY A 649 -25.43 -17.97 -6.98
CA GLY A 649 -25.05 -18.39 -5.64
C GLY A 649 -24.34 -17.33 -4.80
N GLN A 650 -24.23 -16.09 -5.28
CA GLN A 650 -23.59 -14.97 -4.58
C GLN A 650 -24.60 -14.12 -3.76
N LEU A 651 -25.16 -13.07 -4.35
CA LEU A 651 -25.95 -12.05 -3.63
C LEU A 651 -27.25 -12.62 -3.04
N ASP A 652 -27.97 -13.47 -3.77
CA ASP A 652 -29.29 -13.96 -3.32
C ASP A 652 -29.21 -14.82 -2.04
N PRO A 653 -28.32 -15.84 -1.94
CA PRO A 653 -28.11 -16.56 -0.69
C PRO A 653 -27.67 -15.66 0.47
N TYR A 654 -26.81 -14.68 0.20
CA TYR A 654 -26.39 -13.69 1.19
C TYR A 654 -27.58 -12.90 1.73
N LEU A 655 -28.40 -12.31 0.85
CA LEU A 655 -29.54 -11.46 1.24
C LEU A 655 -30.61 -12.23 2.01
N LYS A 656 -30.88 -13.49 1.62
CA LYS A 656 -31.83 -14.37 2.31
C LYS A 656 -31.41 -14.65 3.74
N GLU A 657 -30.16 -15.09 3.93
CA GLU A 657 -29.61 -15.35 5.26
C GLU A 657 -29.50 -14.07 6.08
N LEU A 658 -29.01 -12.97 5.50
CA LEU A 658 -28.87 -11.68 6.17
C LEU A 658 -30.20 -11.18 6.74
N ARG A 659 -31.29 -11.20 5.94
CA ARG A 659 -32.60 -10.75 6.41
C ARG A 659 -33.15 -11.63 7.54
N SER A 660 -32.92 -12.94 7.48
CA SER A 660 -33.30 -13.87 8.54
C SER A 660 -32.55 -13.57 9.85
N GLN A 661 -31.23 -13.43 9.75
CA GLN A 661 -30.36 -13.14 10.89
C GLN A 661 -30.64 -11.77 11.51
N LEU A 662 -30.85 -10.72 10.70
CA LEU A 662 -31.21 -9.39 11.19
C LEU A 662 -32.50 -9.40 12.00
N LYS A 663 -33.57 -10.02 11.49
CA LYS A 663 -34.84 -10.13 12.20
C LYS A 663 -34.70 -10.91 13.51
N THR A 664 -33.96 -12.01 13.48
CA THR A 664 -33.68 -12.83 14.68
C THR A 664 -32.90 -12.05 15.73
N ALA A 665 -31.97 -11.18 15.29
CA ALA A 665 -31.18 -10.30 16.15
C ALA A 665 -31.94 -9.04 16.63
N GLY A 666 -33.22 -8.87 16.28
CA GLY A 666 -34.04 -7.73 16.70
C GLY A 666 -33.86 -6.46 15.86
N PHE A 667 -33.21 -6.55 14.70
CA PHE A 667 -33.14 -5.45 13.75
C PHE A 667 -34.40 -5.37 12.87
N HIS A 668 -34.74 -4.16 12.45
CA HIS A 668 -35.86 -3.85 11.56
C HIS A 668 -35.30 -3.33 10.22
N PRO A 669 -34.96 -4.21 9.27
CA PRO A 669 -34.47 -3.80 7.97
C PRO A 669 -35.58 -3.24 7.09
N ALA A 670 -35.28 -2.18 6.32
CA ALA A 670 -36.18 -1.69 5.28
C ALA A 670 -36.56 -2.80 4.29
N ASP A 671 -37.81 -2.78 3.83
CA ASP A 671 -38.30 -3.74 2.84
C ASP A 671 -37.59 -3.52 1.50
N GLN A 672 -37.53 -2.26 1.07
CA GLN A 672 -36.85 -1.82 -0.14
C GLN A 672 -35.33 -1.69 0.06
N LYS A 673 -34.57 -2.19 -0.91
CA LYS A 673 -33.11 -2.01 -1.02
C LYS A 673 -32.82 -0.72 -1.79
N ILE A 674 -31.64 -0.16 -1.63
CA ILE A 674 -31.14 0.89 -2.54
C ILE A 674 -30.13 0.26 -3.48
N LEU A 675 -30.30 0.45 -4.78
CA LEU A 675 -29.36 -0.01 -5.80
C LEU A 675 -28.59 1.18 -6.36
N VAL A 676 -27.31 1.26 -6.06
CA VAL A 676 -26.40 2.32 -6.52
C VAL A 676 -25.67 1.86 -7.76
N GLN A 677 -25.82 2.59 -8.86
CA GLN A 677 -24.97 2.43 -10.04
C GLN A 677 -23.70 3.26 -9.87
N SER A 678 -22.53 2.65 -10.10
CA SER A 678 -21.20 3.27 -9.97
C SER A 678 -20.94 3.83 -8.56
N GLY A 679 -21.25 3.01 -7.54
CA GLY A 679 -21.13 3.38 -6.14
C GLY A 679 -19.76 3.05 -5.53
N ARG A 680 -19.12 4.03 -4.89
CA ARG A 680 -18.06 3.81 -3.88
C ARG A 680 -18.68 3.68 -2.49
N VAL A 681 -17.92 3.14 -1.53
CA VAL A 681 -18.39 2.92 -0.14
C VAL A 681 -19.01 4.19 0.47
N ARG A 682 -18.35 5.35 0.29
CA ARG A 682 -18.81 6.66 0.79
C ARG A 682 -20.18 7.08 0.27
N ALA A 683 -20.64 6.60 -0.88
CA ALA A 683 -22.02 6.83 -1.34
C ALA A 683 -23.03 6.26 -0.34
N GLY A 684 -22.71 5.12 0.29
CA GLY A 684 -23.50 4.55 1.39
C GLY A 684 -23.58 5.47 2.61
N TYR A 685 -22.50 6.19 2.93
CA TYR A 685 -22.51 7.16 4.04
C TYR A 685 -23.41 8.36 3.70
N ARG A 686 -23.33 8.90 2.48
CA ARG A 686 -24.21 9.99 2.02
C ARG A 686 -25.69 9.58 2.03
N ILE A 687 -25.98 8.33 1.69
CA ILE A 687 -27.31 7.73 1.83
C ILE A 687 -27.73 7.71 3.32
N GLY A 688 -26.87 7.23 4.22
CA GLY A 688 -27.15 7.17 5.65
C GLY A 688 -27.40 8.54 6.30
N GLU A 689 -26.59 9.55 5.96
CA GLU A 689 -26.79 10.93 6.41
C GLU A 689 -28.19 11.44 6.02
N THR A 690 -28.60 11.16 4.78
CA THR A 690 -29.91 11.56 4.27
C THR A 690 -31.05 10.79 4.94
N LEU A 691 -30.92 9.47 5.08
CA LEU A 691 -31.99 8.59 5.62
C LEU A 691 -32.17 8.74 7.13
N PHE A 692 -31.07 8.82 7.88
CA PHE A 692 -31.06 8.62 9.33
C PHE A 692 -30.70 9.85 10.15
N GLY A 693 -30.20 10.92 9.52
CA GLY A 693 -29.82 12.14 10.22
C GLY A 693 -30.97 12.70 11.07
N GLY A 694 -30.77 12.74 12.39
CA GLY A 694 -31.73 13.25 13.37
C GLY A 694 -32.75 12.24 13.89
N LEU A 695 -32.68 10.97 13.48
CA LEU A 695 -33.51 9.90 14.07
C LEU A 695 -32.90 9.36 15.37
N ASP A 696 -33.74 8.82 16.26
CA ASP A 696 -33.26 8.27 17.53
C ASP A 696 -32.52 6.94 17.36
N GLY A 697 -31.53 6.71 18.22
CA GLY A 697 -30.78 5.45 18.32
C GLY A 697 -29.82 5.18 17.17
N ASN A 698 -29.13 4.04 17.24
CA ASN A 698 -28.21 3.58 16.20
C ASN A 698 -28.98 3.15 14.94
N ARG A 699 -28.50 3.59 13.79
CA ARG A 699 -29.09 3.28 12.48
C ARG A 699 -28.01 2.78 11.54
N ALA A 700 -28.25 1.64 10.90
CA ALA A 700 -27.24 0.94 10.14
C ALA A 700 -27.41 1.08 8.63
N ILE A 701 -26.31 1.40 7.93
CA ILE A 701 -26.13 1.13 6.50
C ILE A 701 -25.34 -0.18 6.36
N LEU A 702 -25.88 -1.12 5.60
CA LEU A 702 -25.18 -2.32 5.14
C LEU A 702 -24.95 -2.19 3.63
N HIS A 703 -23.74 -1.76 3.24
CA HIS A 703 -23.38 -1.50 1.85
C HIS A 703 -22.65 -2.70 1.24
N ILE A 704 -23.37 -3.45 0.41
CA ILE A 704 -22.89 -4.60 -0.35
C ILE A 704 -22.30 -4.09 -1.66
N ILE A 705 -21.02 -4.34 -1.90
CA ILE A 705 -20.28 -3.71 -3.00
C ILE A 705 -19.25 -4.67 -3.59
N GLY A 706 -19.18 -4.75 -4.92
CA GLY A 706 -18.16 -5.55 -5.62
C GLY A 706 -16.75 -5.05 -5.36
N GLU A 707 -15.85 -5.95 -4.99
CA GLU A 707 -14.46 -5.63 -4.65
C GLU A 707 -13.61 -5.39 -5.91
N ARG A 708 -12.33 -5.04 -5.70
CA ARG A 708 -11.34 -5.02 -6.76
C ARG A 708 -11.14 -6.46 -7.26
N PRO A 709 -11.30 -6.75 -8.56
CA PRO A 709 -11.01 -8.07 -9.09
C PRO A 709 -9.49 -8.33 -9.07
N GLY A 710 -9.07 -9.59 -9.03
CA GLY A 710 -7.64 -9.95 -9.14
C GLY A 710 -7.19 -11.15 -8.33
N THR A 711 -7.99 -11.58 -7.36
CA THR A 711 -7.67 -12.73 -6.49
C THR A 711 -7.96 -14.09 -7.14
N GLY A 712 -8.50 -14.10 -8.36
CA GLY A 712 -9.07 -15.30 -8.99
C GLY A 712 -10.50 -15.63 -8.53
N HIS A 713 -11.07 -14.77 -7.69
CA HIS A 713 -12.44 -14.88 -7.19
C HIS A 713 -13.24 -13.61 -7.54
N HIS A 714 -14.51 -13.77 -7.89
CA HIS A 714 -15.45 -12.66 -8.00
C HIS A 714 -16.01 -12.31 -6.62
N THR A 715 -15.26 -11.52 -5.84
CA THR A 715 -15.61 -11.20 -4.45
C THR A 715 -16.40 -9.89 -4.30
N PHE A 716 -17.33 -9.89 -3.36
CA PHE A 716 -17.97 -8.67 -2.85
C PHE A 716 -17.72 -8.52 -1.34
N SER A 717 -17.86 -7.29 -0.86
CA SER A 717 -17.71 -6.89 0.53
C SER A 717 -19.01 -6.32 1.09
N VAL A 718 -19.15 -6.31 2.41
CA VAL A 718 -20.24 -5.66 3.12
C VAL A 718 -19.67 -4.68 4.13
N TYR A 719 -19.88 -3.39 3.88
CA TYR A 719 -19.52 -2.31 4.81
C TYR A 719 -20.68 -2.03 5.75
N MET A 720 -20.42 -2.09 7.06
CA MET A 720 -21.38 -1.92 8.14
C MET A 720 -21.08 -0.62 8.89
N THR A 721 -22.02 0.31 8.87
CA THR A 721 -21.87 1.62 9.53
C THR A 721 -23.11 1.89 10.36
N THR A 722 -22.99 1.97 11.68
CA THR A 722 -24.16 2.05 12.61
C THR A 722 -24.06 3.10 13.73
N PRO A 723 -23.66 4.36 13.45
CA PRO A 723 -23.69 5.40 14.47
C PRO A 723 -25.12 5.83 14.82
N PRO A 724 -25.31 6.57 15.92
CA PRO A 724 -26.59 7.18 16.26
C PRO A 724 -27.02 8.23 15.23
N GLY A 725 -28.32 8.47 15.09
CA GLY A 725 -28.83 9.47 14.13
C GLY A 725 -28.33 10.89 14.36
N SER A 726 -27.88 11.24 15.57
CA SER A 726 -27.21 12.51 15.87
C SER A 726 -25.87 12.68 15.15
N VAL A 727 -25.12 11.59 14.96
CA VAL A 727 -23.86 11.57 14.20
C VAL A 727 -24.16 11.54 12.70
N TRP A 728 -25.15 10.76 12.26
CA TRP A 728 -25.65 10.82 10.89
C TRP A 728 -26.13 12.23 10.48
N ALA A 729 -26.57 13.06 11.44
CA ALA A 729 -27.00 14.43 11.19
C ALA A 729 -25.84 15.41 10.92
N GLN A 730 -24.58 14.99 11.13
CA GLN A 730 -23.39 15.81 10.90
C GLN A 730 -22.77 15.44 9.54
N PRO A 731 -23.00 16.24 8.48
CA PRO A 731 -22.51 15.90 7.16
C PRO A 731 -20.99 15.78 7.14
N GLY A 732 -20.49 14.66 6.62
CA GLY A 732 -19.06 14.39 6.49
C GLY A 732 -18.41 13.77 7.73
N GLN A 733 -19.14 13.64 8.85
CA GLN A 733 -18.58 13.03 10.05
C GLN A 733 -18.52 11.51 9.97
N VAL A 734 -19.46 10.88 9.27
CA VAL A 734 -19.46 9.43 9.09
C VAL A 734 -18.51 9.06 7.97
N ASP A 735 -17.48 8.31 8.33
CA ASP A 735 -16.47 7.82 7.40
C ASP A 735 -16.05 6.38 7.74
N HIS A 736 -15.03 5.89 7.03
CA HIS A 736 -14.44 4.58 7.25
C HIS A 736 -14.02 4.37 8.70
N ASN A 737 -13.60 5.43 9.42
CA ASN A 737 -13.14 5.40 10.82
C ASN A 737 -14.19 4.91 11.85
N ILE A 738 -15.46 4.72 11.47
CA ILE A 738 -16.49 4.09 12.32
C ILE A 738 -17.25 2.96 11.60
N THR A 739 -16.71 2.51 10.47
CA THR A 739 -17.28 1.45 9.62
C THR A 739 -16.50 0.15 9.81
N ARG A 740 -17.17 -1.00 9.67
CA ARG A 740 -16.51 -2.32 9.62
C ARG A 740 -16.82 -3.03 8.33
N VAL A 741 -16.02 -4.04 7.99
CA VAL A 741 -16.17 -4.78 6.75
C VAL A 741 -16.17 -6.29 7.00
N VAL A 742 -16.99 -7.01 6.23
CA VAL A 742 -16.78 -8.44 5.91
C VAL A 742 -16.42 -8.49 4.44
N SER A 743 -15.23 -8.99 4.10
CA SER A 743 -14.68 -9.00 2.74
C SER A 743 -14.44 -10.43 2.23
N GLY A 744 -14.06 -10.54 0.96
CA GLY A 744 -13.74 -11.81 0.30
C GLY A 744 -14.94 -12.72 0.11
N ILE A 745 -16.16 -12.17 0.07
CA ILE A 745 -17.39 -12.95 -0.03
C ILE A 745 -17.56 -13.43 -1.46
N ALA A 746 -17.50 -14.75 -1.65
CA ALA A 746 -17.74 -15.39 -2.94
C ALA A 746 -18.16 -16.85 -2.73
N ALA A 747 -18.81 -17.46 -3.73
CA ALA A 747 -19.14 -18.89 -3.70
C ALA A 747 -17.88 -19.79 -3.60
N THR A 748 -16.73 -19.27 -4.03
CA THR A 748 -15.43 -19.95 -4.09
C THR A 748 -14.45 -19.54 -2.98
N ALA A 749 -14.83 -18.59 -2.10
CA ALA A 749 -14.01 -18.10 -0.99
C ALA A 749 -14.83 -18.09 0.32
N LEU A 750 -15.05 -16.92 0.96
CA LEU A 750 -15.93 -16.82 2.12
C LEU A 750 -17.39 -16.99 1.67
N LYS A 751 -18.00 -18.12 2.03
CA LYS A 751 -19.35 -18.45 1.57
C LYS A 751 -20.38 -17.37 1.96
N PRO A 752 -21.25 -16.93 1.04
CA PRO A 752 -22.28 -15.91 1.27
C PRO A 752 -23.12 -16.09 2.54
N THR A 753 -23.58 -17.30 2.83
CA THR A 753 -24.40 -17.56 4.03
C THR A 753 -23.61 -17.38 5.34
N LYS A 754 -22.34 -17.81 5.36
CA LYS A 754 -21.46 -17.60 6.52
C LYS A 754 -21.13 -16.12 6.70
N ALA A 755 -20.85 -15.41 5.60
CA ALA A 755 -20.61 -13.97 5.63
C ALA A 755 -21.81 -13.17 6.18
N ALA A 756 -23.04 -13.57 5.86
CA ALA A 756 -24.24 -12.93 6.39
C ALA A 756 -24.37 -13.09 7.91
N GLN A 757 -24.02 -14.27 8.44
CA GLN A 757 -24.00 -14.52 9.89
C GLN A 757 -22.93 -13.67 10.58
N ASP A 758 -21.73 -13.60 10.00
CA ASP A 758 -20.65 -12.77 10.53
C ASP A 758 -20.99 -11.28 10.47
N THR A 759 -21.67 -10.83 9.42
CA THR A 759 -22.18 -9.45 9.30
C THR A 759 -23.09 -9.09 10.47
N VAL A 760 -24.10 -9.92 10.77
CA VAL A 760 -25.04 -9.62 11.87
C VAL A 760 -24.35 -9.71 13.23
N ARG A 761 -23.47 -10.69 13.44
CA ARG A 761 -22.67 -10.79 14.66
C ARG A 761 -21.84 -9.53 14.88
N ILE A 762 -21.15 -9.05 13.85
CA ILE A 762 -20.34 -7.82 13.91
C ILE A 762 -21.23 -6.61 14.18
N LEU A 763 -22.37 -6.50 13.49
CA LEU A 763 -23.33 -5.42 13.67
C LEU A 763 -23.89 -5.37 15.11
N GLN A 764 -24.23 -6.51 15.72
CA GLN A 764 -24.61 -6.57 17.13
C GLN A 764 -23.49 -6.06 18.03
N GLN A 765 -22.25 -6.50 17.80
CA GLN A 765 -21.10 -6.03 18.55
C GLN A 765 -20.84 -4.52 18.36
N MET A 766 -21.21 -3.93 17.23
CA MET A 766 -21.14 -2.47 17.00
C MET A 766 -22.15 -1.69 17.85
N ASN A 767 -23.32 -2.26 18.13
CA ASN A 767 -24.39 -1.59 18.88
C ASN A 767 -24.37 -1.84 20.40
N LEU A 768 -23.47 -2.68 20.90
CA LEU A 768 -23.28 -2.95 22.33
C LEU A 768 -22.32 -1.96 23.01
N GLY A 769 -21.56 -1.20 22.24
CA GLY A 769 -20.70 -0.11 22.72
C GLY A 769 -21.33 1.23 22.40
#